data_AF-A0A235IH42-F1
#
_entry.id   AF-A0A235IH42-F1
#
_cell.length_a   1.000
_cell.length_b   1.000
_cell.length_c   1.000
_cell.angle_alpha   90.00
_cell.angle_beta   90.00
_cell.angle_gamma   90.00
#
_symmetry.space_group_name_H-M   'P 1'
#
loop_
_entity.id
_entity.type
_entity.pdbx_description
1 polymer ?
#
loop_
_entity_poly.entity_id
_entity_poly.type
_entity_poly.pdbx_seq_one_letter_code
_entity_poly.pdbx_strand_id
1 'polypeptide(L)'
;MTSEKSQVNNNGVSNVISPKQRKTKRSQLAQTQSSSPSRLNLTSSNKKVQSTETFKDTPDIVCLSHLRWNFVYQRPQHLLTRCAQGKRVFFIEEPIFSEEPLASLDVNEDSNGVVVVVPHLPQGLSEEVINADLQVLIDSLFAEHNINKYICWYYTPMAIAFTRHLQPQAVVYDCMDELSAFQGASPTLKNYEAELFSRADLVFTGGESLYESKVNQHPNVYAFPSSVDVAHFGQARNLQEPEDQAHIPHPRLGFFGVIDERMDIELLAGIAEARPDWHLVIIGPVVKIDPANLPQHENIHYLGGRDYKQLPAYLAGWDLAMLPFARNESTRFISPTKTPEYLAAGRPVVSTSIRDVVRPYGESKLVRIADTVSEFVIAAEQAMQEDTPASEWLSRVDVFLEKISWDRTWASMMKLIDSAIAARDGEEKANSTGAAGKQAPNIITRDFVFDYLVVGAGFSGSVIAERLATQGKKVLVVDKRNHIGGNAYDHYNDDGILVHKYGPHIFHTNSREVFDYLSRFTQWRSYEHRVLASVDGQLVPIPINLDTINKLYGMNLNSFEVEEFYKSLAEPVENIRTSEDVVVSKVGRVLYEKFFRNYTRKQWGLDPSELDKSVIARIPTRTNRDDRYFTDSYQAMPLHGFTRMFDNMLNHPNIKVMLNTDYQEIQKAIPCREMVYSGPVDEYFDYRYGKLPYRSLDFKHETHNTSVFQSAPVINYPNEQLYTRVTEFKYLTGQEHSKTSIVYEFPKAEGDPYYPVPRPENQEIYKKYKVLADETPGIYFVGRLATYKYYNMDQCVAQALSVYKQIAVKA
;
A
#
# COMPACT_ATOMS: atom_id res chain seq x y z
N MET A 1 17.35 -64.81 -19.10
CA MET A 1 16.77 -66.15 -19.30
C MET A 1 15.27 -65.97 -19.50
N THR A 2 14.77 -66.43 -20.66
CA THR A 2 13.37 -66.86 -20.97
C THR A 2 12.24 -65.83 -20.72
N SER A 3 11.58 -65.17 -21.70
CA SER A 3 10.90 -65.67 -22.93
C SER A 3 9.97 -66.85 -22.60
N GLU A 4 8.65 -66.84 -22.76
CA GLU A 4 7.80 -66.76 -23.96
C GLU A 4 6.33 -66.82 -23.49
N LYS A 5 5.41 -65.99 -24.00
CA LYS A 5 4.55 -66.17 -25.20
C LYS A 5 3.61 -67.38 -25.19
N SER A 6 2.33 -67.11 -25.41
CA SER A 6 1.45 -67.71 -26.45
C SER A 6 0.05 -67.07 -26.30
N GLN A 7 -0.83 -66.89 -27.28
CA GLN A 7 -0.99 -67.05 -28.74
C GLN A 7 -2.43 -66.45 -28.99
N VAL A 8 -2.92 -65.97 -30.14
CA VAL A 8 -3.11 -66.49 -31.51
C VAL A 8 -3.61 -65.25 -32.32
N ASN A 9 -3.03 -64.79 -33.44
CA ASN A 9 -3.38 -65.07 -34.86
C ASN A 9 -4.91 -65.02 -35.18
N ASN A 10 -5.46 -64.49 -36.29
CA ASN A 10 -4.95 -64.11 -37.61
C ASN A 10 -6.08 -63.43 -38.45
N ASN A 11 -5.72 -62.93 -39.65
CA ASN A 11 -6.54 -62.56 -40.83
C ASN A 11 -7.06 -61.11 -40.85
N GLY A 12 -6.93 -60.30 -41.92
CA GLY A 12 -6.41 -60.50 -43.27
C GLY A 12 -7.03 -59.47 -44.24
N VAL A 13 -6.19 -58.91 -45.11
CA VAL A 13 -6.44 -58.58 -46.54
C VAL A 13 -7.30 -57.34 -46.96
N SER A 14 -6.74 -56.66 -47.97
CA SER A 14 -7.32 -55.84 -49.07
C SER A 14 -7.77 -54.38 -48.85
N ASN A 15 -6.97 -53.46 -49.42
CA ASN A 15 -7.26 -52.60 -50.58
C ASN A 15 -8.73 -52.41 -51.01
N VAL A 16 -8.99 -51.21 -51.60
CA VAL A 16 -9.92 -50.92 -52.73
C VAL A 16 -11.10 -49.97 -52.41
N ILE A 17 -10.99 -48.74 -52.96
CA ILE A 17 -12.04 -47.96 -53.67
C ILE A 17 -13.05 -47.10 -52.87
N SER A 18 -12.92 -45.78 -53.03
CA SER A 18 -14.05 -44.84 -53.21
C SER A 18 -14.79 -45.18 -54.52
N PRO A 19 -16.13 -45.08 -54.66
CA PRO A 19 -16.69 -43.77 -55.04
C PRO A 19 -18.19 -43.50 -54.74
N LYS A 20 -18.51 -42.20 -54.74
CA LYS A 20 -19.71 -41.50 -55.25
C LYS A 20 -20.99 -42.30 -55.56
N GLN A 21 -22.14 -41.70 -55.19
CA GLN A 21 -23.29 -41.31 -56.05
C GLN A 21 -24.50 -40.94 -55.15
N ARG A 22 -25.49 -40.07 -55.45
CA ARG A 22 -25.86 -39.13 -56.54
C ARG A 22 -27.24 -38.56 -56.15
N LYS A 23 -27.56 -37.30 -56.55
CA LYS A 23 -28.82 -36.83 -57.22
C LYS A 23 -29.08 -35.33 -56.91
N THR A 24 -28.82 -34.41 -57.85
CA THR A 24 -29.74 -33.81 -58.89
C THR A 24 -30.78 -32.85 -58.29
N LYS A 25 -31.05 -31.62 -58.77
CA LYS A 25 -31.22 -31.05 -60.13
C LYS A 25 -30.89 -29.54 -60.09
N ARG A 26 -30.19 -28.90 -61.05
CA ARG A 26 -30.48 -28.57 -62.47
C ARG A 26 -31.45 -27.38 -62.66
N SER A 27 -30.92 -26.22 -63.05
CA SER A 27 -31.35 -25.33 -64.18
C SER A 27 -30.75 -23.92 -64.00
N GLN A 28 -30.28 -23.14 -64.98
CA GLN A 28 -30.01 -23.28 -66.42
C GLN A 28 -29.32 -21.96 -66.88
N LEU A 29 -28.25 -22.10 -67.68
CA LEU A 29 -27.91 -21.38 -68.94
C LEU A 29 -27.75 -19.83 -68.94
N ALA A 30 -26.78 -19.18 -69.60
CA ALA A 30 -25.86 -19.55 -70.70
C ALA A 30 -24.61 -18.61 -70.67
N GLN A 31 -23.38 -19.10 -70.93
CA GLN A 31 -22.53 -18.85 -72.14
C GLN A 31 -22.15 -17.36 -72.38
N THR A 32 -20.90 -16.92 -72.60
CA THR A 32 -19.70 -17.52 -73.22
C THR A 32 -18.48 -16.57 -73.12
N GLN A 33 -17.27 -17.16 -73.09
CA GLN A 33 -16.00 -16.75 -73.72
C GLN A 33 -15.14 -15.54 -73.25
N SER A 34 -13.91 -15.90 -72.85
CA SER A 34 -12.57 -15.35 -73.17
C SER A 34 -12.27 -13.84 -73.08
N SER A 35 -11.29 -13.49 -72.24
CA SER A 35 -9.99 -12.87 -72.61
C SER A 35 -9.44 -11.99 -71.47
N SER A 36 -8.20 -12.25 -71.05
CA SER A 36 -7.32 -11.22 -70.48
C SER A 36 -6.65 -10.48 -71.65
N PRO A 37 -6.14 -9.22 -71.55
CA PRO A 37 -5.65 -8.57 -70.32
C PRO A 37 -5.94 -7.06 -70.17
N SER A 38 -5.57 -6.52 -69.00
CA SER A 38 -5.17 -5.12 -68.72
C SER A 38 -6.20 -3.99 -68.83
N ARG A 39 -6.50 -3.32 -67.71
CA ARG A 39 -6.17 -1.92 -67.40
C ARG A 39 -6.97 -1.45 -66.18
N LEU A 40 -6.30 -0.61 -65.38
CA LEU A 40 -6.86 0.23 -64.33
C LEU A 40 -8.24 0.77 -64.69
N ASN A 41 -9.20 0.64 -63.76
CA ASN A 41 -10.21 1.67 -63.55
C ASN A 41 -10.82 1.55 -62.16
N LEU A 42 -10.62 2.61 -61.38
CA LEU A 42 -11.38 2.92 -60.18
C LEU A 42 -12.87 2.94 -60.52
N THR A 43 -13.67 2.17 -59.80
CA THR A 43 -15.09 2.47 -59.63
C THR A 43 -15.47 2.26 -58.17
N SER A 44 -15.63 3.40 -57.47
CA SER A 44 -16.20 3.48 -56.14
C SER A 44 -17.70 3.18 -56.21
N SER A 45 -18.10 2.02 -55.70
CA SER A 45 -19.52 1.75 -55.42
C SER A 45 -19.88 2.33 -54.06
N ASN A 46 -20.39 3.57 -54.09
CA ASN A 46 -21.09 4.23 -53.00
C ASN A 46 -22.19 3.32 -52.43
N LYS A 47 -21.95 2.74 -51.25
CA LYS A 47 -23.01 2.39 -50.30
C LYS A 47 -22.93 3.37 -49.13
N LYS A 48 -24.02 4.10 -48.96
CA LYS A 48 -24.25 5.13 -47.94
C LYS A 48 -23.79 4.65 -46.55
N VAL A 49 -22.69 5.23 -46.08
CA VAL A 49 -22.37 5.32 -44.66
C VAL A 49 -23.40 6.26 -44.04
N GLN A 50 -24.18 5.74 -43.09
CA GLN A 50 -25.05 6.56 -42.26
C GLN A 50 -24.18 7.53 -41.46
N SER A 51 -24.58 8.80 -41.52
CA SER A 51 -24.07 9.97 -40.81
C SER A 51 -23.20 9.70 -39.58
N THR A 52 -21.89 9.84 -39.75
CA THR A 52 -20.93 10.14 -38.67
C THR A 52 -21.26 11.51 -38.10
N GLU A 53 -21.83 11.55 -36.90
CA GLU A 53 -21.75 12.76 -36.07
C GLU A 53 -20.27 13.08 -35.87
N THR A 54 -19.88 14.29 -36.24
CA THR A 54 -18.49 14.70 -36.37
C THR A 54 -17.83 14.90 -35.01
N PHE A 55 -17.01 13.94 -34.56
CA PHE A 55 -16.01 14.05 -33.47
C PHE A 55 -14.84 15.00 -33.82
N LYS A 56 -15.14 16.16 -34.42
CA LYS A 56 -14.18 16.93 -35.23
C LYS A 56 -12.99 17.53 -34.47
N ASP A 57 -12.95 17.47 -33.14
CA ASP A 57 -11.85 18.06 -32.37
C ASP A 57 -11.32 17.19 -31.21
N THR A 58 -11.70 15.93 -31.13
CA THR A 58 -11.17 14.99 -30.12
C THR A 58 -10.13 14.05 -30.74
N PRO A 59 -8.99 13.78 -30.09
CA PRO A 59 -8.01 12.84 -30.61
C PRO A 59 -8.58 11.43 -30.71
N ASP A 60 -8.22 10.74 -31.80
CA ASP A 60 -8.45 9.31 -31.98
C ASP A 60 -7.61 8.50 -30.97
N ILE A 61 -8.03 7.28 -30.66
CA ILE A 61 -7.23 6.34 -29.87
C ILE A 61 -6.73 5.25 -30.79
N VAL A 62 -5.41 5.13 -30.91
CA VAL A 62 -4.74 4.02 -31.61
C VAL A 62 -4.13 3.12 -30.55
N CYS A 63 -4.77 1.98 -30.32
CA CYS A 63 -4.37 1.01 -29.31
C CYS A 63 -3.61 -0.15 -29.96
N LEU A 64 -2.43 -0.48 -29.44
CA LEU A 64 -1.55 -1.54 -29.93
C LEU A 64 -1.54 -2.69 -28.91
N SER A 65 -1.99 -3.87 -29.30
CA SER A 65 -2.30 -4.94 -28.36
C SER A 65 -1.79 -6.32 -28.80
N HIS A 66 -1.22 -7.06 -27.84
CA HIS A 66 -0.93 -8.50 -27.98
C HIS A 66 -2.18 -9.37 -27.71
N LEU A 67 -3.24 -8.77 -27.17
CA LEU A 67 -4.51 -9.42 -26.88
C LEU A 67 -5.42 -9.34 -28.10
N ARG A 68 -6.12 -10.44 -28.39
CA ARG A 68 -7.13 -10.54 -29.45
C ARG A 68 -8.49 -10.07 -28.94
N TRP A 69 -9.12 -9.14 -29.66
CA TRP A 69 -10.38 -8.47 -29.28
C TRP A 69 -11.52 -9.47 -29.05
N ASN A 70 -11.63 -10.46 -29.94
CA ASN A 70 -12.70 -11.44 -29.95
C ASN A 70 -12.36 -12.77 -29.23
N PHE A 71 -11.26 -12.83 -28.47
CA PHE A 71 -10.85 -14.07 -27.78
C PHE A 71 -11.37 -14.13 -26.33
N VAL A 72 -10.95 -13.18 -25.48
CA VAL A 72 -11.37 -13.11 -24.07
C VAL A 72 -11.74 -11.67 -23.75
N TYR A 73 -12.96 -11.49 -23.22
CA TYR A 73 -13.44 -10.20 -22.76
C TYR A 73 -12.74 -9.81 -21.45
N GLN A 74 -12.00 -8.72 -21.48
CA GLN A 74 -11.18 -8.25 -20.35
C GLN A 74 -11.00 -6.73 -20.40
N ARG A 75 -10.00 -6.19 -19.70
CA ARG A 75 -9.79 -4.74 -19.53
C ARG A 75 -9.85 -3.92 -20.84
N PRO A 76 -9.18 -4.29 -21.96
CA PRO A 76 -9.23 -3.50 -23.17
C PRO A 76 -10.65 -3.29 -23.68
N GLN A 77 -11.48 -4.34 -23.65
CA GLN A 77 -12.89 -4.24 -24.06
C GLN A 77 -13.66 -3.32 -23.11
N HIS A 78 -13.44 -3.40 -21.80
CA HIS A 78 -14.09 -2.49 -20.86
C HIS A 78 -13.71 -1.02 -21.09
N LEU A 79 -12.44 -0.72 -21.32
CA LEU A 79 -11.96 0.66 -21.45
C LEU A 79 -12.24 1.25 -22.83
N LEU A 80 -11.94 0.50 -23.89
CA LEU A 80 -11.96 1.03 -25.26
C LEU A 80 -13.38 1.14 -25.82
N THR A 81 -14.33 0.31 -25.40
CA THR A 81 -15.75 0.49 -25.74
C THR A 81 -16.33 1.75 -25.09
N ARG A 82 -15.86 2.15 -23.90
CA ARG A 82 -16.21 3.43 -23.27
C ARG A 82 -15.60 4.60 -24.03
N CYS A 83 -14.35 4.48 -24.46
CA CYS A 83 -13.73 5.48 -25.34
C CYS A 83 -14.49 5.67 -26.66
N ALA A 84 -14.98 4.58 -27.26
CA ALA A 84 -15.70 4.58 -28.53
C ALA A 84 -17.02 5.38 -28.50
N GLN A 85 -17.58 5.64 -27.30
CA GLN A 85 -18.76 6.50 -27.14
C GLN A 85 -18.48 7.98 -27.47
N GLY A 86 -17.22 8.40 -27.42
CA GLY A 86 -16.81 9.81 -27.58
C GLY A 86 -15.65 10.07 -28.53
N LYS A 87 -14.99 9.02 -29.03
CA LYS A 87 -13.77 9.09 -29.86
C LYS A 87 -13.76 7.93 -30.87
N ARG A 88 -13.08 8.08 -32.00
CA ARG A 88 -12.79 6.92 -32.86
C ARG A 88 -11.68 6.10 -32.21
N VAL A 89 -11.87 4.79 -32.15
CA VAL A 89 -10.92 3.87 -31.51
C VAL A 89 -10.50 2.81 -32.51
N PHE A 90 -9.19 2.70 -32.73
CA PHE A 90 -8.55 1.68 -33.54
C PHE A 90 -7.81 0.72 -32.61
N PHE A 91 -8.25 -0.53 -32.55
CA PHE A 91 -7.59 -1.59 -31.77
C PHE A 91 -6.81 -2.50 -32.70
N ILE A 92 -5.49 -2.36 -32.67
CA ILE A 92 -4.56 -3.03 -33.57
C ILE A 92 -3.98 -4.24 -32.86
N GLU A 93 -4.24 -5.41 -33.41
CA GLU A 93 -3.76 -6.68 -32.88
C GLU A 93 -2.38 -7.04 -33.44
N GLU A 94 -1.75 -8.06 -32.84
CA GLU A 94 -0.56 -8.70 -33.42
C GLU A 94 -0.83 -9.32 -34.80
N PRO A 95 0.18 -9.45 -35.66
CA PRO A 95 -0.01 -10.05 -36.97
C PRO A 95 -0.47 -11.52 -36.88
N ILE A 96 -1.31 -11.93 -37.83
CA ILE A 96 -1.60 -13.34 -38.13
C ILE A 96 -0.72 -13.75 -39.31
N PHE A 97 0.06 -14.82 -39.13
CA PHE A 97 0.92 -15.35 -40.18
C PHE A 97 0.18 -16.39 -41.02
N SER A 98 0.14 -16.21 -42.34
CA SER A 98 -0.55 -17.10 -43.28
C SER A 98 0.31 -17.44 -44.51
N GLU A 99 -0.17 -18.38 -45.34
CA GLU A 99 0.47 -18.72 -46.62
C GLU A 99 0.22 -17.68 -47.73
N GLU A 100 -0.59 -16.65 -47.45
CA GLU A 100 -0.87 -15.59 -48.41
C GLU A 100 0.42 -14.81 -48.76
N PRO A 101 0.65 -14.50 -50.05
CA PRO A 101 1.92 -13.95 -50.50
C PRO A 101 2.09 -12.45 -50.21
N LEU A 102 1.02 -11.76 -49.80
CA LEU A 102 1.00 -10.30 -49.63
C LEU A 102 0.53 -9.91 -48.23
N ALA A 103 1.23 -8.94 -47.64
CA ALA A 103 0.81 -8.29 -46.41
C ALA A 103 -0.50 -7.51 -46.62
N SER A 104 -1.43 -7.60 -45.67
CA SER A 104 -2.73 -6.91 -45.73
C SER A 104 -3.27 -6.59 -44.34
N LEU A 105 -4.28 -5.71 -44.27
CA LEU A 105 -5.04 -5.44 -43.05
C LEU A 105 -6.47 -5.96 -43.20
N ASP A 106 -6.94 -6.69 -42.20
CA ASP A 106 -8.36 -6.92 -41.99
C ASP A 106 -8.89 -5.86 -40.99
N VAL A 107 -9.91 -5.09 -41.40
CA VAL A 107 -10.43 -3.95 -40.64
C VAL A 107 -11.93 -4.12 -40.47
N ASN A 108 -12.37 -4.35 -39.23
CA ASN A 108 -13.78 -4.58 -38.89
C ASN A 108 -14.21 -3.70 -37.72
N GLU A 109 -15.40 -3.10 -37.80
CA GLU A 109 -15.97 -2.34 -36.69
C GLU A 109 -16.89 -3.23 -35.85
N ASP A 110 -16.65 -3.26 -34.54
CA ASP A 110 -17.49 -4.02 -33.60
C ASP A 110 -18.81 -3.29 -33.29
N SER A 111 -19.73 -3.98 -32.61
CA SER A 111 -21.05 -3.40 -32.28
C SER A 111 -21.00 -2.20 -31.32
N ASN A 112 -19.85 -1.91 -30.70
CA ASN A 112 -19.63 -0.80 -29.78
C ASN A 112 -18.85 0.36 -30.43
N GLY A 113 -18.55 0.28 -31.73
CA GLY A 113 -17.83 1.32 -32.48
C GLY A 113 -16.31 1.24 -32.38
N VAL A 114 -15.74 0.13 -31.89
CA VAL A 114 -14.28 -0.09 -31.91
C VAL A 114 -13.90 -0.70 -33.26
N VAL A 115 -12.97 -0.04 -33.96
CA VAL A 115 -12.40 -0.54 -35.23
C VAL A 115 -11.25 -1.49 -34.90
N VAL A 116 -11.48 -2.80 -35.05
CA VAL A 116 -10.49 -3.85 -34.87
C VAL A 116 -9.68 -4.01 -36.15
N VAL A 117 -8.36 -3.91 -36.03
CA VAL A 117 -7.40 -3.98 -37.13
C VAL A 117 -6.47 -5.16 -36.90
N VAL A 118 -6.47 -6.11 -37.83
CA VAL A 118 -5.66 -7.33 -37.76
C VAL A 118 -4.69 -7.35 -38.94
N PRO A 119 -3.38 -7.20 -38.70
CA PRO A 119 -2.39 -7.38 -39.75
C PRO A 119 -2.27 -8.84 -40.16
N HIS A 120 -2.19 -9.10 -41.46
CA HIS A 120 -1.89 -10.40 -42.03
C HIS A 120 -0.54 -10.33 -42.75
N LEU A 121 0.39 -11.20 -42.37
CA LEU A 121 1.73 -11.27 -42.93
C LEU A 121 2.05 -12.67 -43.49
N PRO A 122 2.90 -12.78 -44.53
CA PRO A 122 3.45 -14.06 -44.97
C PRO A 122 4.23 -14.78 -43.86
N GLN A 123 4.17 -16.11 -43.83
CA GLN A 123 5.01 -16.92 -42.94
C GLN A 123 6.50 -16.89 -43.34
N GLY A 124 7.40 -17.07 -42.36
CA GLY A 124 8.83 -17.23 -42.60
C GLY A 124 9.63 -15.93 -42.81
N LEU A 125 9.02 -14.78 -42.55
CA LEU A 125 9.69 -13.47 -42.61
C LEU A 125 10.66 -13.27 -41.44
N SER A 126 11.73 -12.49 -41.65
CA SER A 126 12.62 -12.06 -40.55
C SER A 126 11.96 -10.95 -39.73
N GLU A 127 12.40 -10.75 -38.49
CA GLU A 127 11.87 -9.71 -37.59
C GLU A 127 11.99 -8.30 -38.20
N GLU A 128 13.06 -8.02 -38.94
CA GLU A 128 13.24 -6.74 -39.63
C GLU A 128 12.19 -6.52 -40.73
N VAL A 129 11.89 -7.57 -41.50
CA VAL A 129 10.88 -7.50 -42.58
C VAL A 129 9.48 -7.39 -41.98
N ILE A 130 9.19 -8.14 -40.91
CA ILE A 130 7.93 -8.06 -40.17
C ILE A 130 7.69 -6.62 -39.70
N ASN A 131 8.68 -5.99 -39.05
CA ASN A 131 8.55 -4.63 -38.55
C ASN A 131 8.39 -3.59 -39.69
N ALA A 132 9.09 -3.78 -40.81
CA ALA A 132 8.94 -2.90 -41.97
C ALA A 132 7.56 -3.01 -42.62
N ASP A 133 7.05 -4.23 -42.82
CA ASP A 133 5.72 -4.47 -43.38
C ASP A 133 4.62 -3.93 -42.45
N LEU A 134 4.73 -4.16 -41.14
CA LEU A 134 3.81 -3.59 -40.16
C LEU A 134 3.81 -2.07 -40.21
N GLN A 135 4.97 -1.43 -40.27
CA GLN A 135 5.05 0.03 -40.39
C GLN A 135 4.29 0.53 -41.63
N VAL A 136 4.48 -0.09 -42.80
CA VAL A 136 3.78 0.28 -44.04
C VAL A 136 2.26 0.09 -43.93
N LEU A 137 1.81 -1.01 -43.33
CA LEU A 137 0.39 -1.27 -43.11
C LEU A 137 -0.23 -0.23 -42.17
N ILE A 138 0.43 0.09 -41.06
CA ILE A 138 -0.04 1.11 -40.11
C ILE A 138 -0.08 2.50 -40.76
N ASP A 139 0.94 2.89 -41.51
CA ASP A 139 0.95 4.17 -42.22
C ASP A 139 -0.19 4.26 -43.25
N SER A 140 -0.50 3.15 -43.93
CA SER A 140 -1.62 3.06 -44.86
C SER A 140 -2.97 3.22 -44.15
N LEU A 141 -3.15 2.58 -42.98
CA LEU A 141 -4.34 2.75 -42.13
C LEU A 141 -4.52 4.22 -41.71
N PHE A 142 -3.45 4.87 -41.28
CA PHE A 142 -3.49 6.27 -40.86
C PHE A 142 -3.92 7.20 -42.00
N ALA A 143 -3.39 6.96 -43.21
CA ALA A 143 -3.76 7.71 -44.40
C ALA A 143 -5.22 7.46 -44.81
N GLU A 144 -5.67 6.20 -44.83
CA GLU A 144 -7.02 5.82 -45.25
C GLU A 144 -8.09 6.37 -44.30
N HIS A 145 -7.84 6.31 -42.99
CA HIS A 145 -8.78 6.76 -41.97
C HIS A 145 -8.59 8.22 -41.53
N ASN A 146 -7.65 8.95 -42.14
CA ASN A 146 -7.31 10.34 -41.80
C ASN A 146 -6.99 10.53 -40.30
N ILE A 147 -6.14 9.67 -39.75
CA ILE A 147 -5.73 9.70 -38.33
C ILE A 147 -4.61 10.74 -38.17
N ASN A 148 -4.99 11.95 -37.78
CA ASN A 148 -4.06 13.10 -37.71
C ASN A 148 -3.79 13.59 -36.27
N LYS A 149 -4.79 13.52 -35.39
CA LYS A 149 -4.69 13.85 -33.97
C LYS A 149 -5.02 12.58 -33.19
N TYR A 150 -4.05 11.99 -32.51
CA TYR A 150 -4.24 10.68 -31.89
C TYR A 150 -3.40 10.48 -30.64
N ILE A 151 -3.87 9.54 -29.81
CA ILE A 151 -3.16 8.97 -28.67
C ILE A 151 -2.68 7.59 -29.10
N CYS A 152 -1.42 7.25 -28.82
CA CYS A 152 -0.95 5.87 -28.92
C CYS A 152 -1.04 5.19 -27.56
N TRP A 153 -1.85 4.14 -27.47
CA TRP A 153 -2.05 3.35 -26.26
C TRP A 153 -1.48 1.94 -26.43
N TYR A 154 -0.40 1.64 -25.73
CA TYR A 154 0.31 0.37 -25.83
C TYR A 154 -0.11 -0.60 -24.72
N TYR A 155 -0.59 -1.78 -25.09
CA TYR A 155 -0.65 -2.97 -24.23
C TYR A 155 0.53 -3.93 -24.50
N THR A 156 1.34 -3.69 -25.53
CA THR A 156 2.50 -4.51 -25.86
C THR A 156 3.72 -3.63 -26.18
N PRO A 157 4.89 -3.88 -25.52
CA PRO A 157 6.13 -3.22 -25.88
C PRO A 157 6.63 -3.57 -27.28
N MET A 158 6.25 -4.73 -27.83
CA MET A 158 6.68 -5.17 -29.17
C MET A 158 6.32 -4.16 -30.26
N ALA A 159 5.19 -3.47 -30.10
CA ALA A 159 4.73 -2.50 -31.09
C ALA A 159 5.68 -1.31 -31.27
N ILE A 160 6.53 -1.02 -30.28
CA ILE A 160 7.52 0.06 -30.39
C ILE A 160 8.48 -0.16 -31.55
N ALA A 161 8.68 -1.41 -31.98
CA ALA A 161 9.60 -1.75 -33.05
C ALA A 161 9.22 -1.11 -34.40
N PHE A 162 7.92 -0.96 -34.67
CA PHE A 162 7.38 -0.43 -35.93
C PHE A 162 6.56 0.86 -35.78
N THR A 163 6.48 1.44 -34.58
CA THR A 163 5.76 2.71 -34.33
C THR A 163 6.67 3.88 -33.90
N ARG A 164 8.00 3.75 -34.09
CA ARG A 164 8.97 4.79 -33.66
C ARG A 164 8.77 6.15 -34.30
N HIS A 165 8.38 6.15 -35.56
CA HIS A 165 8.16 7.36 -36.36
C HIS A 165 6.88 8.10 -36.01
N LEU A 166 5.91 7.46 -35.34
CA LEU A 166 4.65 8.08 -34.96
C LEU A 166 4.83 9.22 -33.96
N GLN A 167 4.03 10.28 -34.13
CA GLN A 167 4.05 11.51 -33.33
C GLN A 167 2.68 11.76 -32.69
N PRO A 168 2.27 10.95 -31.69
CA PRO A 168 0.99 11.12 -31.03
C PRO A 168 1.00 12.34 -30.10
N GLN A 169 -0.20 12.84 -29.78
CA GLN A 169 -0.40 13.87 -28.75
C GLN A 169 -0.10 13.35 -27.34
N ALA A 170 -0.27 12.04 -27.11
CA ALA A 170 0.18 11.35 -25.91
C ALA A 170 0.52 9.88 -26.19
N VAL A 171 1.52 9.37 -25.47
CA VAL A 171 1.90 7.96 -25.41
C VAL A 171 1.47 7.40 -24.06
N VAL A 172 0.59 6.42 -24.07
CA VAL A 172 0.15 5.67 -22.90
C VAL A 172 0.71 4.27 -22.98
N TYR A 173 1.42 3.81 -21.94
CA TYR A 173 1.79 2.41 -21.79
C TYR A 173 0.95 1.78 -20.67
N ASP A 174 -0.02 0.93 -21.00
CA ASP A 174 -0.83 0.17 -20.04
C ASP A 174 -0.20 -1.21 -19.83
N CYS A 175 0.77 -1.25 -18.91
CA CYS A 175 1.52 -2.41 -18.49
C CYS A 175 0.61 -3.31 -17.62
N MET A 176 -0.14 -4.18 -18.28
CA MET A 176 -1.11 -5.06 -17.62
C MET A 176 -0.49 -6.29 -16.97
N ASP A 177 0.51 -6.84 -17.64
CA ASP A 177 1.22 -8.03 -17.22
C ASP A 177 2.73 -7.81 -17.38
N GLU A 178 3.52 -8.54 -16.60
CA GLU A 178 4.97 -8.63 -16.81
C GLU A 178 5.23 -9.57 -18.00
N LEU A 179 5.04 -9.08 -19.23
CA LEU A 179 5.15 -9.88 -20.44
C LEU A 179 6.52 -10.58 -20.58
N SER A 180 7.56 -9.99 -19.99
CA SER A 180 8.91 -10.57 -19.97
C SER A 180 9.07 -11.79 -19.04
N ALA A 181 8.10 -12.05 -18.16
CA ALA A 181 8.06 -13.20 -17.25
C ALA A 181 7.31 -14.42 -17.84
N PHE A 182 6.67 -14.30 -19.00
CA PHE A 182 6.00 -15.43 -19.64
C PHE A 182 7.00 -16.44 -20.22
N GLN A 183 6.60 -17.72 -20.21
CA GLN A 183 7.42 -18.78 -20.77
C GLN A 183 7.62 -18.55 -22.29
N GLY A 184 8.89 -18.51 -22.72
CA GLY A 184 9.25 -18.29 -24.12
C GLY A 184 9.30 -16.81 -24.55
N ALA A 185 9.19 -15.86 -23.64
CA ALA A 185 9.31 -14.43 -23.95
C ALA A 185 10.69 -14.09 -24.56
N SER A 186 10.70 -13.29 -25.63
CA SER A 186 11.93 -12.85 -26.27
C SER A 186 12.78 -11.98 -25.33
N PRO A 187 14.12 -12.16 -25.28
CA PRO A 187 15.00 -11.26 -24.54
C PRO A 187 14.91 -9.78 -24.98
N THR A 188 14.55 -9.52 -26.25
CA THR A 188 14.41 -8.17 -26.79
C THR A 188 13.26 -7.39 -26.16
N LEU A 189 12.29 -8.08 -25.56
CA LEU A 189 11.11 -7.48 -24.96
C LEU A 189 11.44 -6.53 -23.81
N LYS A 190 12.47 -6.83 -23.02
CA LYS A 190 12.94 -5.94 -21.94
C LYS A 190 13.51 -4.64 -22.49
N ASN A 191 14.18 -4.68 -23.64
CA ASN A 191 14.72 -3.48 -24.29
C ASN A 191 13.58 -2.62 -24.85
N TYR A 192 12.58 -3.25 -25.50
CA TYR A 192 11.41 -2.54 -25.98
C TYR A 192 10.58 -1.95 -24.85
N GLU A 193 10.43 -2.66 -23.73
CA GLU A 193 9.75 -2.13 -22.56
C GLU A 193 10.47 -0.92 -21.99
N ALA A 194 11.80 -0.99 -21.81
CA ALA A 194 12.60 0.14 -21.34
C ALA A 194 12.50 1.36 -22.28
N GLU A 195 12.50 1.13 -23.60
CA GLU A 195 12.29 2.20 -24.59
C GLU A 195 10.88 2.81 -24.46
N LEU A 196 9.86 1.97 -24.32
CA LEU A 196 8.49 2.42 -24.17
C LEU A 196 8.27 3.18 -22.85
N PHE A 197 8.88 2.76 -21.74
CA PHE A 197 8.91 3.53 -20.50
C PHE A 197 9.52 4.92 -20.68
N SER A 198 10.61 5.03 -21.44
CA SER A 198 11.27 6.30 -21.73
C SER A 198 10.41 7.23 -22.61
N ARG A 199 9.59 6.66 -23.49
CA ARG A 199 8.75 7.41 -24.45
C ARG A 199 7.34 7.71 -23.95
N ALA A 200 6.87 6.97 -22.94
CA ALA A 200 5.52 7.13 -22.43
C ALA A 200 5.36 8.48 -21.73
N ASP A 201 4.23 9.15 -21.97
CA ASP A 201 3.82 10.28 -21.14
C ASP A 201 3.18 9.78 -19.83
N LEU A 202 2.49 8.64 -19.92
CA LEU A 202 1.80 7.96 -18.84
C LEU A 202 2.04 6.46 -18.88
N VAL A 203 2.26 5.87 -17.71
CA VAL A 203 2.27 4.41 -17.54
C VAL A 203 1.14 4.03 -16.60
N PHE A 204 0.29 3.12 -17.06
CA PHE A 204 -0.74 2.49 -16.25
C PHE A 204 -0.32 1.05 -15.94
N THR A 205 -0.73 0.57 -14.76
CA THR A 205 -0.46 -0.80 -14.34
C THR A 205 -1.76 -1.49 -13.95
N GLY A 206 -1.86 -2.78 -14.27
CA GLY A 206 -3.07 -3.59 -14.05
C GLY A 206 -3.31 -3.98 -12.59
N GLY A 207 -2.35 -3.78 -11.70
CA GLY A 207 -2.38 -4.19 -10.30
C GLY A 207 -1.40 -3.41 -9.41
N GLU A 208 -1.60 -3.47 -8.10
CA GLU A 208 -0.76 -2.77 -7.11
C GLU A 208 0.64 -3.37 -7.04
N SER A 209 0.76 -4.70 -7.09
CA SER A 209 2.08 -5.35 -7.07
C SER A 209 2.92 -5.02 -8.32
N LEU A 210 2.28 -4.87 -9.48
CA LEU A 210 2.95 -4.44 -10.70
C LEU A 210 3.30 -2.94 -10.65
N TYR A 211 2.41 -2.10 -10.13
CA TYR A 211 2.71 -0.70 -9.84
C TYR A 211 3.98 -0.57 -8.99
N GLU A 212 4.06 -1.29 -7.88
CA GLU A 212 5.17 -1.24 -6.94
C GLU A 212 6.50 -1.64 -7.58
N SER A 213 6.49 -2.55 -8.55
CA SER A 213 7.70 -2.97 -9.27
C SER A 213 8.15 -1.99 -10.36
N LYS A 214 7.22 -1.18 -10.90
CA LYS A 214 7.46 -0.26 -12.02
C LYS A 214 7.54 1.22 -11.62
N VAL A 215 7.08 1.62 -10.44
CA VAL A 215 6.97 3.05 -10.02
C VAL A 215 8.29 3.82 -10.09
N ASN A 216 9.42 3.16 -9.88
CA ASN A 216 10.75 3.79 -9.94
C ASN A 216 11.33 3.89 -11.35
N GLN A 217 10.65 3.35 -12.36
CA GLN A 217 11.11 3.33 -13.76
C GLN A 217 10.59 4.52 -14.56
N HIS A 218 9.54 5.21 -14.08
CA HIS A 218 8.95 6.36 -14.77
C HIS A 218 8.25 7.32 -13.79
N PRO A 219 8.31 8.66 -13.99
CA PRO A 219 7.72 9.64 -13.06
C PRO A 219 6.18 9.61 -13.01
N ASN A 220 5.53 9.12 -14.07
CA ASN A 220 4.07 9.11 -14.21
C ASN A 220 3.53 7.68 -14.32
N VAL A 221 3.77 6.85 -13.30
CA VAL A 221 3.18 5.51 -13.18
C VAL A 221 1.94 5.59 -12.27
N TYR A 222 0.85 4.93 -12.66
CA TYR A 222 -0.41 4.89 -11.90
C TYR A 222 -0.97 3.47 -11.85
N ALA A 223 -1.45 3.06 -10.67
CA ALA A 223 -2.13 1.79 -10.48
C ALA A 223 -3.61 1.93 -10.87
N PHE A 224 -4.09 1.03 -11.73
CA PHE A 224 -5.50 0.86 -12.02
C PHE A 224 -5.84 -0.64 -11.89
N PRO A 225 -6.00 -1.15 -10.65
CA PRO A 225 -6.34 -2.54 -10.42
C PRO A 225 -7.62 -3.00 -11.12
N SER A 226 -7.79 -4.32 -11.22
CA SER A 226 -8.99 -4.93 -11.81
C SER A 226 -10.29 -4.37 -11.23
N SER A 227 -11.20 -3.97 -12.11
CA SER A 227 -12.53 -3.46 -11.82
C SER A 227 -13.61 -4.44 -12.26
N VAL A 228 -14.87 -4.16 -11.94
CA VAL A 228 -16.01 -5.04 -12.25
C VAL A 228 -17.20 -4.26 -12.81
N ASP A 229 -17.98 -4.93 -13.65
CA ASP A 229 -19.35 -4.53 -13.98
C ASP A 229 -20.31 -5.20 -12.99
N VAL A 230 -20.62 -4.48 -11.90
CA VAL A 230 -21.47 -5.00 -10.82
C VAL A 230 -22.87 -5.33 -11.32
N ALA A 231 -23.40 -4.54 -12.27
CA ALA A 231 -24.74 -4.77 -12.83
C ALA A 231 -24.78 -6.04 -13.69
N HIS A 232 -23.70 -6.35 -14.41
CA HIS A 232 -23.56 -7.59 -15.17
C HIS A 232 -23.49 -8.82 -14.26
N PHE A 233 -22.52 -8.88 -13.35
CA PHE A 233 -22.30 -10.06 -12.52
C PHE A 233 -23.28 -10.21 -11.37
N GLY A 234 -23.86 -9.11 -10.87
CA GLY A 234 -24.90 -9.14 -9.85
C GLY A 234 -26.18 -9.87 -10.28
N GLN A 235 -26.39 -10.05 -11.59
CA GLN A 235 -27.49 -10.88 -12.12
C GLN A 235 -27.42 -12.32 -11.62
N ALA A 236 -26.22 -12.85 -11.37
CA ALA A 236 -26.01 -14.23 -10.88
C ALA A 236 -26.76 -14.54 -9.58
N ARG A 237 -27.09 -13.50 -8.78
CA ARG A 237 -27.85 -13.64 -7.53
C ARG A 237 -29.32 -14.04 -7.76
N ASN A 238 -29.83 -13.84 -8.98
CA ASN A 238 -31.25 -14.06 -9.33
C ASN A 238 -31.45 -14.94 -10.58
N LEU A 239 -30.38 -15.26 -11.31
CA LEU A 239 -30.47 -16.09 -12.51
C LEU A 239 -30.61 -17.57 -12.14
N GLN A 240 -31.20 -18.32 -13.07
CA GLN A 240 -31.12 -19.78 -13.05
C GLN A 240 -29.85 -20.24 -13.75
N GLU A 241 -29.34 -21.38 -13.30
CA GLU A 241 -28.17 -21.99 -13.89
C GLU A 241 -28.42 -22.62 -15.28
N PRO A 242 -27.41 -22.69 -16.15
CA PRO A 242 -27.49 -23.39 -17.43
C PRO A 242 -27.65 -24.92 -17.32
N GLU A 243 -28.33 -25.51 -18.30
CA GLU A 243 -28.63 -26.96 -18.37
C GLU A 243 -27.38 -27.86 -18.38
N ASP A 244 -26.29 -27.38 -19.00
CA ASP A 244 -25.03 -28.12 -19.11
C ASP A 244 -24.21 -28.14 -17.82
N GLN A 245 -24.57 -27.38 -16.78
CA GLN A 245 -24.04 -27.58 -15.42
C GLN A 245 -25.09 -28.11 -14.42
N ALA A 246 -26.38 -28.00 -14.73
CA ALA A 246 -27.46 -28.36 -13.81
C ALA A 246 -27.42 -29.83 -13.35
N HIS A 247 -26.86 -30.73 -14.16
CA HIS A 247 -26.71 -32.15 -13.84
C HIS A 247 -25.51 -32.48 -12.95
N ILE A 248 -24.58 -31.53 -12.74
CA ILE A 248 -23.42 -31.71 -11.87
C ILE A 248 -23.90 -31.64 -10.41
N PRO A 249 -23.54 -32.56 -9.50
CA PRO A 249 -23.99 -32.50 -8.12
C PRO A 249 -23.37 -31.33 -7.33
N HIS A 250 -23.98 -30.97 -6.19
CA HIS A 250 -23.48 -29.99 -5.24
C HIS A 250 -22.70 -30.67 -4.09
N PRO A 251 -21.72 -29.99 -3.46
CA PRO A 251 -21.33 -28.59 -3.69
C PRO A 251 -20.43 -28.41 -4.93
N ARG A 252 -20.59 -27.28 -5.61
CA ARG A 252 -19.86 -26.89 -6.81
C ARG A 252 -18.89 -25.76 -6.54
N LEU A 253 -17.61 -26.02 -6.77
CA LEU A 253 -16.51 -25.05 -6.67
C LEU A 253 -16.11 -24.63 -8.08
N GLY A 254 -16.32 -23.36 -8.44
CA GLY A 254 -16.19 -22.91 -9.82
C GLY A 254 -15.01 -21.98 -10.09
N PHE A 255 -14.42 -22.10 -11.27
CA PHE A 255 -13.47 -21.15 -11.83
C PHE A 255 -13.86 -20.84 -13.28
N PHE A 256 -13.81 -19.56 -13.66
CA PHE A 256 -13.74 -19.19 -15.06
C PHE A 256 -12.49 -18.36 -15.40
N GLY A 257 -11.94 -18.59 -16.58
CA GLY A 257 -10.77 -17.87 -17.07
C GLY A 257 -9.95 -18.70 -18.03
N VAL A 258 -8.91 -18.09 -18.58
CA VAL A 258 -7.94 -18.81 -19.41
C VAL A 258 -7.24 -19.87 -18.55
N ILE A 259 -7.19 -21.10 -19.06
CA ILE A 259 -6.52 -22.24 -18.44
C ILE A 259 -5.13 -22.36 -19.06
N ASP A 260 -4.11 -21.91 -18.32
CA ASP A 260 -2.72 -21.85 -18.76
C ASP A 260 -1.75 -22.09 -17.60
N GLU A 261 -0.46 -21.78 -17.77
CA GLU A 261 0.62 -21.95 -16.78
C GLU A 261 0.37 -21.26 -15.42
N ARG A 262 -0.63 -20.38 -15.35
CA ARG A 262 -1.01 -19.70 -14.11
C ARG A 262 -1.92 -20.53 -13.22
N MET A 263 -2.57 -21.59 -13.72
CA MET A 263 -3.42 -22.45 -12.89
C MET A 263 -2.61 -23.52 -12.17
N ASP A 264 -2.85 -23.67 -10.87
CA ASP A 264 -2.27 -24.72 -10.03
C ASP A 264 -3.02 -26.04 -10.25
N ILE A 265 -2.59 -26.80 -11.25
CA ILE A 265 -3.19 -28.09 -11.60
C ILE A 265 -3.00 -29.15 -10.50
N GLU A 266 -1.94 -29.04 -9.69
CA GLU A 266 -1.67 -29.97 -8.58
C GLU A 266 -2.61 -29.69 -7.41
N LEU A 267 -2.83 -28.42 -7.07
CA LEU A 267 -3.84 -28.02 -6.10
C LEU A 267 -5.24 -28.45 -6.54
N LEU A 268 -5.57 -28.28 -7.82
CA LEU A 268 -6.86 -28.70 -8.38
C LEU A 268 -7.07 -30.22 -8.23
N ALA A 269 -6.06 -31.02 -8.59
CA ALA A 269 -6.09 -32.47 -8.43
C ALA A 269 -6.20 -32.88 -6.95
N GLY A 270 -5.42 -32.25 -6.08
CA GLY A 270 -5.40 -32.55 -4.66
C GLY A 270 -6.71 -32.22 -3.94
N ILE A 271 -7.38 -31.12 -4.30
CA ILE A 271 -8.72 -30.80 -3.78
C ILE A 271 -9.74 -31.85 -4.23
N ALA A 272 -9.71 -32.24 -5.50
CA ALA A 272 -10.62 -33.24 -6.05
C ALA A 272 -10.44 -34.63 -5.39
N GLU A 273 -9.19 -35.02 -5.08
CA GLU A 273 -8.88 -36.25 -4.36
C GLU A 273 -9.28 -36.20 -2.88
N ALA A 274 -9.03 -35.07 -2.20
CA ALA A 274 -9.35 -34.89 -0.79
C ALA A 274 -10.86 -34.84 -0.54
N ARG A 275 -11.64 -34.35 -1.51
CA ARG A 275 -13.10 -34.22 -1.45
C ARG A 275 -13.78 -34.79 -2.71
N PRO A 276 -13.92 -36.13 -2.81
CA PRO A 276 -14.62 -36.77 -3.92
C PRO A 276 -16.12 -36.39 -4.00
N ASP A 277 -16.68 -35.86 -2.92
CA ASP A 277 -18.05 -35.36 -2.82
C ASP A 277 -18.21 -33.92 -3.33
N TRP A 278 -17.12 -33.20 -3.64
CA TRP A 278 -17.16 -31.85 -4.22
C TRP A 278 -16.95 -31.91 -5.72
N HIS A 279 -17.62 -31.02 -6.45
CA HIS A 279 -17.53 -30.94 -7.91
C HIS A 279 -16.89 -29.65 -8.39
N LEU A 280 -15.76 -29.76 -9.08
CA LEU A 280 -14.95 -28.63 -9.52
C LEU A 280 -15.35 -28.26 -10.95
N VAL A 281 -15.94 -27.08 -11.15
CA VAL A 281 -16.45 -26.63 -12.47
C VAL A 281 -15.48 -25.64 -13.08
N ILE A 282 -14.82 -26.02 -14.18
CA ILE A 282 -13.76 -25.25 -14.82
C ILE A 282 -14.23 -24.77 -16.20
N ILE A 283 -14.32 -23.45 -16.37
CA ILE A 283 -14.84 -22.80 -17.57
C ILE A 283 -13.74 -21.94 -18.23
N GLY A 284 -13.39 -22.25 -19.46
CA GLY A 284 -12.46 -21.43 -20.23
C GLY A 284 -11.67 -22.18 -21.30
N PRO A 285 -10.96 -21.46 -22.17
CA PRO A 285 -10.08 -22.07 -23.16
C PRO A 285 -8.78 -22.55 -22.51
N VAL A 286 -8.31 -23.72 -22.93
CA VAL A 286 -6.97 -24.24 -22.61
C VAL A 286 -5.98 -23.68 -23.62
N VAL A 287 -4.97 -22.96 -23.15
CA VAL A 287 -3.93 -22.35 -24.00
C VAL A 287 -2.57 -22.54 -23.37
N LYS A 288 -1.51 -22.55 -24.20
CA LYS A 288 -0.09 -22.64 -23.82
C LYS A 288 0.36 -23.90 -23.07
N ILE A 289 -0.57 -24.66 -22.49
CA ILE A 289 -0.35 -25.96 -21.88
C ILE A 289 -0.97 -27.07 -22.75
N ASP A 290 -0.44 -28.28 -22.64
CA ASP A 290 -1.04 -29.47 -23.26
C ASP A 290 -2.32 -29.85 -22.47
N PRO A 291 -3.51 -29.89 -23.11
CA PRO A 291 -4.73 -30.35 -22.45
C PRO A 291 -4.61 -31.74 -21.81
N ALA A 292 -3.73 -32.60 -22.30
CA ALA A 292 -3.47 -33.92 -21.71
C ALA A 292 -2.85 -33.86 -20.30
N ASN A 293 -2.27 -32.72 -19.90
CA ASN A 293 -1.68 -32.53 -18.57
C ASN A 293 -2.71 -32.08 -17.51
N LEU A 294 -3.95 -31.78 -17.91
CA LEU A 294 -5.00 -31.40 -16.97
C LEU A 294 -5.46 -32.61 -16.15
N PRO A 295 -5.71 -32.45 -14.83
CA PRO A 295 -6.16 -33.56 -13.99
C PRO A 295 -7.52 -34.11 -14.41
N GLN A 296 -7.63 -35.44 -14.51
CA GLN A 296 -8.81 -36.16 -15.04
C GLN A 296 -9.58 -36.92 -13.95
N HIS A 297 -9.99 -36.25 -12.86
CA HIS A 297 -10.83 -36.87 -11.83
C HIS A 297 -12.32 -36.82 -12.21
N GLU A 298 -13.11 -37.81 -11.79
CA GLU A 298 -14.56 -37.90 -12.09
C GLU A 298 -15.37 -36.70 -11.59
N ASN A 299 -14.84 -35.96 -10.60
CA ASN A 299 -15.46 -34.79 -10.00
C ASN A 299 -14.86 -33.45 -10.49
N ILE A 300 -14.05 -33.44 -11.55
CA ILE A 300 -13.59 -32.22 -12.24
C ILE A 300 -14.30 -32.12 -13.59
N HIS A 301 -14.97 -31.00 -13.84
CA HIS A 301 -15.82 -30.78 -15.01
C HIS A 301 -15.28 -29.62 -15.86
N TYR A 302 -14.66 -29.94 -16.99
CA TYR A 302 -14.20 -28.94 -17.96
C TYR A 302 -15.30 -28.64 -18.97
N LEU A 303 -15.94 -27.47 -18.87
CA LEU A 303 -17.08 -27.10 -19.73
C LEU A 303 -16.66 -26.34 -21.00
N GLY A 304 -15.38 -25.99 -21.13
CA GLY A 304 -14.84 -25.18 -22.23
C GLY A 304 -15.15 -23.69 -22.09
N GLY A 305 -14.84 -22.91 -23.13
CA GLY A 305 -15.06 -21.46 -23.13
C GLY A 305 -16.54 -21.07 -23.17
N ARG A 306 -16.90 -19.97 -22.51
CA ARG A 306 -18.24 -19.36 -22.56
C ARG A 306 -18.13 -17.88 -22.84
N ASP A 307 -19.16 -17.34 -23.49
CA ASP A 307 -19.24 -15.91 -23.75
C ASP A 307 -19.37 -15.14 -22.45
N TYR A 308 -18.76 -13.95 -22.38
CA TYR A 308 -18.81 -13.08 -21.20
C TYR A 308 -20.24 -12.84 -20.67
N LYS A 309 -21.21 -12.76 -21.59
CA LYS A 309 -22.64 -12.57 -21.27
C LYS A 309 -23.27 -13.77 -20.54
N GLN A 310 -22.72 -14.97 -20.71
CA GLN A 310 -23.25 -16.20 -20.11
C GLN A 310 -22.68 -16.47 -18.71
N LEU A 311 -21.51 -15.91 -18.38
CA LEU A 311 -20.80 -16.19 -17.12
C LEU A 311 -21.63 -15.96 -15.84
N PRO A 312 -22.49 -14.90 -15.73
CA PRO A 312 -23.33 -14.73 -14.54
C PRO A 312 -24.30 -15.90 -14.30
N ALA A 313 -24.81 -16.54 -15.35
CA ALA A 313 -25.69 -17.70 -15.19
C ALA A 313 -24.93 -18.91 -14.65
N TYR A 314 -23.67 -19.12 -15.06
CA TYR A 314 -22.83 -20.19 -14.51
C TYR A 314 -22.53 -19.96 -13.03
N LEU A 315 -22.13 -18.74 -12.66
CA LEU A 315 -21.94 -18.34 -11.28
C LEU A 315 -23.18 -18.58 -10.42
N ALA A 316 -24.38 -18.48 -10.98
CA ALA A 316 -25.63 -18.72 -10.25
C ALA A 316 -25.74 -20.15 -9.66
N GLY A 317 -25.08 -21.13 -10.29
CA GLY A 317 -25.08 -22.53 -9.89
C GLY A 317 -23.91 -22.96 -9.01
N TRP A 318 -23.04 -22.04 -8.58
CA TRP A 318 -21.86 -22.36 -7.77
C TRP A 318 -22.12 -22.11 -6.28
N ASP A 319 -21.60 -22.98 -5.42
CA ASP A 319 -21.62 -22.77 -3.97
C ASP A 319 -20.41 -21.93 -3.53
N LEU A 320 -19.31 -22.01 -4.28
CA LEU A 320 -18.07 -21.29 -4.00
C LEU A 320 -17.32 -21.01 -5.31
N ALA A 321 -16.70 -19.84 -5.40
CA ALA A 321 -15.79 -19.52 -6.49
C ALA A 321 -14.34 -19.66 -6.02
N MET A 322 -13.48 -20.20 -6.88
CA MET A 322 -12.08 -20.46 -6.56
C MET A 322 -11.14 -19.74 -7.51
N LEU A 323 -9.97 -19.37 -6.99
CA LEU A 323 -8.84 -18.81 -7.73
C LEU A 323 -7.58 -19.65 -7.46
N PRO A 324 -7.47 -20.84 -8.09
CA PRO A 324 -6.37 -21.78 -7.85
C PRO A 324 -5.15 -21.38 -8.68
N PHE A 325 -4.53 -20.24 -8.39
CA PHE A 325 -3.35 -19.79 -9.14
C PHE A 325 -2.07 -20.44 -8.61
N ALA A 326 -1.25 -20.97 -9.51
CA ALA A 326 0.08 -21.47 -9.21
C ALA A 326 0.97 -20.31 -8.76
N ARG A 327 1.79 -20.50 -7.72
CA ARG A 327 2.71 -19.45 -7.23
C ARG A 327 4.03 -19.49 -7.99
N ASN A 328 4.07 -18.84 -9.15
CA ASN A 328 5.23 -18.78 -10.04
C ASN A 328 5.45 -17.35 -10.57
N GLU A 329 6.47 -17.12 -11.39
CA GLU A 329 6.77 -15.77 -11.91
C GLU A 329 5.62 -15.16 -12.73
N SER A 330 4.82 -16.00 -13.42
CA SER A 330 3.69 -15.53 -14.25
C SER A 330 2.49 -15.03 -13.45
N THR A 331 2.38 -15.41 -12.17
CA THR A 331 1.32 -14.97 -11.25
C THR A 331 1.80 -13.98 -10.21
N ARG A 332 3.09 -13.63 -10.22
CA ARG A 332 3.71 -12.74 -9.23
C ARG A 332 3.12 -11.33 -9.21
N PHE A 333 2.69 -10.84 -10.37
CA PHE A 333 2.21 -9.47 -10.59
C PHE A 333 0.80 -9.40 -11.20
N ILE A 334 0.01 -10.48 -11.09
CA ILE A 334 -1.35 -10.49 -11.65
C ILE A 334 -2.34 -9.82 -10.70
N SER A 335 -3.33 -9.15 -11.29
CA SER A 335 -4.50 -8.62 -10.59
C SER A 335 -5.76 -9.25 -11.20
N PRO A 336 -6.26 -10.37 -10.66
CA PRO A 336 -7.34 -11.12 -11.32
C PRO A 336 -8.66 -10.35 -11.39
N THR A 337 -9.20 -10.17 -12.61
CA THR A 337 -10.55 -9.57 -12.80
C THR A 337 -11.64 -10.40 -12.12
N LYS A 338 -11.39 -11.71 -11.97
CA LYS A 338 -12.34 -12.70 -11.47
C LYS A 338 -12.73 -12.44 -10.03
N THR A 339 -11.81 -11.91 -9.22
CA THR A 339 -12.05 -11.68 -7.79
C THR A 339 -13.26 -10.77 -7.56
N PRO A 340 -13.30 -9.53 -8.07
CA PRO A 340 -14.49 -8.69 -7.90
C PRO A 340 -15.71 -9.19 -8.70
N GLU A 341 -15.53 -9.95 -9.78
CA GLU A 341 -16.64 -10.57 -10.54
C GLU A 341 -17.38 -11.63 -9.71
N TYR A 342 -16.65 -12.51 -9.03
CA TYR A 342 -17.22 -13.54 -8.15
C TYR A 342 -17.91 -12.91 -6.93
N LEU A 343 -17.30 -11.89 -6.35
CA LEU A 343 -17.88 -11.12 -5.25
C LEU A 343 -19.17 -10.39 -5.68
N ALA A 344 -19.18 -9.80 -6.87
CA ALA A 344 -20.39 -9.17 -7.43
C ALA A 344 -21.53 -10.19 -7.61
N ALA A 345 -21.19 -11.40 -8.04
CA ALA A 345 -22.13 -12.51 -8.14
C ALA A 345 -22.64 -13.03 -6.79
N GLY A 346 -22.09 -12.55 -5.66
CA GLY A 346 -22.46 -12.98 -4.32
C GLY A 346 -21.91 -14.34 -3.95
N ARG A 347 -20.82 -14.79 -4.59
CA ARG A 347 -20.23 -16.11 -4.32
C ARG A 347 -19.07 -16.00 -3.34
N PRO A 348 -19.04 -16.80 -2.25
CA PRO A 348 -17.86 -16.91 -1.40
C PRO A 348 -16.63 -17.27 -2.24
N VAL A 349 -15.47 -16.70 -1.91
CA VAL A 349 -14.26 -16.86 -2.71
C VAL A 349 -13.12 -17.41 -1.87
N VAL A 350 -12.42 -18.43 -2.39
CA VAL A 350 -11.14 -18.90 -1.87
C VAL A 350 -10.08 -18.76 -2.96
N SER A 351 -8.94 -18.18 -2.61
CA SER A 351 -7.81 -17.94 -3.53
C SER A 351 -6.51 -18.44 -2.94
N THR A 352 -5.59 -18.87 -3.80
CA THR A 352 -4.17 -18.90 -3.43
C THR A 352 -3.65 -17.48 -3.17
N SER A 353 -2.51 -17.35 -2.48
CA SER A 353 -1.93 -16.09 -2.00
C SER A 353 -1.37 -15.15 -3.09
N ILE A 354 -2.18 -14.83 -4.09
CA ILE A 354 -1.90 -13.76 -5.06
C ILE A 354 -1.94 -12.41 -4.34
N ARG A 355 -0.86 -11.62 -4.48
CA ARG A 355 -0.67 -10.36 -3.72
C ARG A 355 -1.85 -9.41 -3.86
N ASP A 356 -2.33 -9.20 -5.08
CA ASP A 356 -3.47 -8.32 -5.40
C ASP A 356 -4.84 -8.92 -5.02
N VAL A 357 -4.88 -10.19 -4.58
CA VAL A 357 -6.07 -10.80 -3.97
C VAL A 357 -6.00 -10.71 -2.45
N VAL A 358 -4.82 -10.98 -1.85
CA VAL A 358 -4.56 -10.80 -0.42
C VAL A 358 -4.85 -9.35 -0.02
N ARG A 359 -4.30 -8.40 -0.76
CA ARG A 359 -4.56 -6.97 -0.59
C ARG A 359 -5.31 -6.42 -1.81
N PRO A 360 -6.56 -5.95 -1.65
CA PRO A 360 -7.26 -5.67 -0.39
C PRO A 360 -8.21 -6.78 0.10
N TYR A 361 -8.52 -7.78 -0.72
CA TYR A 361 -9.71 -8.63 -0.49
C TYR A 361 -9.54 -9.61 0.69
N GLY A 362 -8.36 -10.20 0.84
CA GLY A 362 -8.01 -11.06 1.98
C GLY A 362 -7.96 -10.29 3.30
N GLU A 363 -7.27 -9.14 3.32
CA GLU A 363 -7.17 -8.26 4.49
C GLU A 363 -8.53 -7.73 4.96
N SER A 364 -9.41 -7.45 3.99
CA SER A 364 -10.79 -7.00 4.25
C SER A 364 -11.74 -8.15 4.62
N LYS A 365 -11.24 -9.40 4.70
CA LYS A 365 -12.02 -10.62 4.97
C LYS A 365 -13.19 -10.81 3.99
N LEU A 366 -12.99 -10.42 2.73
CA LEU A 366 -13.94 -10.64 1.63
C LEU A 366 -13.63 -11.94 0.89
N VAL A 367 -12.34 -12.28 0.78
CA VAL A 367 -11.82 -13.50 0.15
C VAL A 367 -11.00 -14.26 1.19
N ARG A 368 -11.12 -15.59 1.22
CA ARG A 368 -10.27 -16.44 2.06
C ARG A 368 -9.02 -16.85 1.29
N ILE A 369 -7.88 -16.87 1.97
CA ILE A 369 -6.58 -17.17 1.35
C ILE A 369 -6.08 -18.53 1.86
N ALA A 370 -5.74 -19.43 0.94
CA ALA A 370 -5.24 -20.77 1.25
C ALA A 370 -4.30 -21.28 0.15
N ASP A 371 -3.14 -21.81 0.51
CA ASP A 371 -2.09 -22.18 -0.46
C ASP A 371 -1.90 -23.69 -0.62
N THR A 372 -2.36 -24.48 0.34
CA THR A 372 -2.23 -25.94 0.32
C THR A 372 -3.60 -26.60 0.22
N VAL A 373 -3.65 -27.85 -0.26
CA VAL A 373 -4.90 -28.64 -0.36
C VAL A 373 -5.67 -28.64 0.97
N SER A 374 -5.00 -28.95 2.08
CA SER A 374 -5.63 -29.00 3.41
C SER A 374 -6.19 -27.66 3.85
N GLU A 375 -5.42 -26.57 3.67
CA GLU A 375 -5.89 -25.22 4.00
C GLU A 375 -7.07 -24.81 3.11
N PHE A 376 -7.02 -25.18 1.81
CA PHE A 376 -8.03 -24.80 0.84
C PHE A 376 -9.36 -25.48 1.14
N VAL A 377 -9.34 -26.78 1.47
CA VAL A 377 -10.54 -27.52 1.90
C VAL A 377 -11.14 -26.87 3.15
N ILE A 378 -10.34 -26.57 4.18
CA ILE A 378 -10.82 -25.91 5.40
C ILE A 378 -11.41 -24.53 5.10
N ALA A 379 -10.73 -23.73 4.28
CA ALA A 379 -11.17 -22.39 3.91
C ALA A 379 -12.49 -22.43 3.10
N ALA A 380 -12.63 -23.40 2.20
CA ALA A 380 -13.83 -23.58 1.39
C ALA A 380 -15.03 -24.05 2.23
N GLU A 381 -14.84 -24.97 3.17
CA GLU A 381 -15.89 -25.37 4.12
C GLU A 381 -16.39 -24.17 4.94
N GLN A 382 -15.46 -23.35 5.44
CA GLN A 382 -15.81 -22.15 6.21
C GLN A 382 -16.51 -21.11 5.35
N ALA A 383 -16.02 -20.86 4.12
CA ALA A 383 -16.63 -19.94 3.17
C ALA A 383 -18.10 -20.29 2.87
N MET A 384 -18.38 -21.57 2.57
CA MET A 384 -19.73 -22.03 2.26
C MET A 384 -20.69 -21.95 3.47
N GLN A 385 -20.17 -21.95 4.70
CA GLN A 385 -20.97 -21.77 5.93
C GLN A 385 -21.22 -20.30 6.27
N GLU A 386 -20.38 -19.39 5.78
CA GLU A 386 -20.47 -17.95 6.06
C GLU A 386 -21.50 -17.22 5.20
N ASP A 387 -22.03 -17.82 4.13
CA ASP A 387 -23.07 -17.21 3.30
C ASP A 387 -24.46 -17.31 3.96
N THR A 388 -24.61 -16.64 5.10
CA THR A 388 -25.88 -16.49 5.80
C THR A 388 -26.16 -15.02 6.07
N PRO A 389 -27.44 -14.58 6.11
CA PRO A 389 -27.77 -13.20 6.48
C PRO A 389 -27.17 -12.73 7.82
N ALA A 390 -26.88 -13.67 8.72
CA ALA A 390 -26.30 -13.40 10.03
C ALA A 390 -24.79 -13.05 9.99
N SER A 391 -24.05 -13.40 8.93
CA SER A 391 -22.61 -13.13 8.84
C SER A 391 -22.28 -11.71 8.34
N GLU A 392 -23.28 -11.03 7.77
CA GLU A 392 -23.16 -9.74 7.07
C GLU A 392 -22.08 -9.73 5.97
N TRP A 393 -21.59 -10.89 5.51
CA TRP A 393 -20.49 -10.96 4.54
C TRP A 393 -20.86 -10.29 3.21
N LEU A 394 -22.02 -10.62 2.65
CA LEU A 394 -22.49 -10.04 1.40
C LEU A 394 -22.67 -8.51 1.49
N SER A 395 -23.14 -8.00 2.63
CA SER A 395 -23.25 -6.55 2.87
C SER A 395 -21.89 -5.86 2.84
N ARG A 396 -20.86 -6.47 3.43
CA ARG A 396 -19.48 -5.93 3.37
C ARG A 396 -18.91 -5.98 1.96
N VAL A 397 -19.22 -7.03 1.21
CA VAL A 397 -18.87 -7.14 -0.21
C VAL A 397 -19.52 -6.02 -1.01
N ASP A 398 -20.82 -5.78 -0.87
CA ASP A 398 -21.53 -4.74 -1.60
C ASP A 398 -20.96 -3.34 -1.31
N VAL A 399 -20.69 -3.02 -0.03
CA VAL A 399 -20.02 -1.76 0.38
C VAL A 399 -18.61 -1.62 -0.23
N PHE A 400 -17.88 -2.73 -0.38
CA PHE A 400 -16.57 -2.71 -1.04
C PHE A 400 -16.72 -2.47 -2.55
N LEU A 401 -17.65 -3.17 -3.21
CA LEU A 401 -17.88 -3.08 -4.65
C LEU A 401 -18.39 -1.69 -5.08
N GLU A 402 -19.12 -0.96 -4.23
CA GLU A 402 -19.51 0.44 -4.48
C GLU A 402 -18.32 1.38 -4.74
N LYS A 403 -17.10 0.98 -4.35
CA LYS A 403 -15.87 1.76 -4.52
C LYS A 403 -15.23 1.54 -5.90
N ILE A 404 -15.52 0.42 -6.57
CA ILE A 404 -14.85 0.00 -7.81
C ILE A 404 -15.83 -0.10 -8.98
N SER A 405 -15.46 0.43 -10.13
CA SER A 405 -16.22 0.24 -11.39
C SER A 405 -15.36 0.58 -12.59
N TRP A 406 -15.64 -0.06 -13.71
CA TRP A 406 -14.97 0.27 -14.98
C TRP A 406 -15.19 1.72 -15.41
N ASP A 407 -16.34 2.32 -15.08
CA ASP A 407 -16.63 3.73 -15.40
C ASP A 407 -15.71 4.69 -14.64
N ARG A 408 -15.49 4.45 -13.34
CA ARG A 408 -14.56 5.27 -12.54
C ARG A 408 -13.12 5.09 -13.00
N THR A 409 -12.71 3.85 -13.27
CA THR A 409 -11.37 3.53 -13.78
C THR A 409 -11.12 4.23 -15.11
N TRP A 410 -12.03 4.09 -16.06
CA TRP A 410 -11.97 4.77 -17.35
C TRP A 410 -11.91 6.29 -17.20
N ALA A 411 -12.80 6.90 -16.40
CA ALA A 411 -12.84 8.36 -16.22
C ALA A 411 -11.52 8.90 -15.63
N SER A 412 -10.94 8.20 -14.66
CA SER A 412 -9.64 8.56 -14.08
C SER A 412 -8.50 8.44 -15.09
N MET A 413 -8.46 7.35 -15.87
CA MET A 413 -7.44 7.16 -16.91
C MET A 413 -7.54 8.27 -17.97
N MET A 414 -8.74 8.57 -18.45
CA MET A 414 -8.96 9.63 -19.45
C MET A 414 -8.57 11.00 -18.93
N LYS A 415 -8.87 11.33 -17.66
CA LYS A 415 -8.45 12.58 -17.04
C LYS A 415 -6.92 12.74 -17.02
N LEU A 416 -6.19 11.67 -16.73
CA LEU A 416 -4.72 11.68 -16.76
C LEU A 416 -4.20 11.89 -18.18
N ILE A 417 -4.79 11.20 -19.16
CA ILE A 417 -4.45 11.34 -20.59
C ILE A 417 -4.68 12.78 -21.06
N ASP A 418 -5.84 13.36 -20.78
CA ASP A 418 -6.16 14.74 -21.18
C ASP A 418 -5.18 15.74 -20.53
N SER A 419 -4.76 15.47 -19.30
CA SER A 419 -3.78 16.29 -18.58
C SER A 419 -2.37 16.18 -19.19
N ALA A 420 -1.96 14.99 -19.64
CA ALA A 420 -0.70 14.77 -20.34
C ALA A 420 -0.66 15.49 -21.70
N ILE A 421 -1.77 15.44 -22.46
CA ILE A 421 -1.91 16.17 -23.72
C ILE A 421 -1.79 17.69 -23.47
N ALA A 422 -2.51 18.22 -22.48
CA ALA A 422 -2.47 19.65 -22.15
C ALA A 422 -1.07 20.13 -21.73
N ALA A 423 -0.30 19.30 -21.02
CA ALA A 423 1.07 19.60 -20.63
C ALA A 423 2.01 19.71 -21.86
N ARG A 424 1.94 18.76 -22.79
CA ARG A 424 2.73 18.81 -24.04
C ARG A 424 2.41 20.01 -24.91
N ASP A 425 1.12 20.32 -25.07
CA ASP A 425 0.68 21.51 -25.81
C ASP A 425 1.21 22.83 -25.18
N GLY A 426 1.35 22.85 -23.85
CA GLY A 426 1.93 23.97 -23.10
C GLY A 426 3.43 24.11 -23.30
N GLU A 427 4.17 23.01 -23.29
CA GLU A 427 5.63 22.99 -23.52
C GLU A 427 6.00 23.33 -24.96
N GLU A 428 5.26 22.84 -25.96
CA GLU A 428 5.49 23.19 -27.36
C GLU A 428 5.25 24.69 -27.62
N LYS A 429 4.22 25.27 -26.98
CA LYS A 429 3.97 26.72 -27.04
C LYS A 429 5.07 27.52 -26.33
N ALA A 430 5.55 27.08 -25.17
CA ALA A 430 6.64 27.74 -24.44
C ALA A 430 7.98 27.67 -25.19
N ASN A 431 8.28 26.53 -25.84
CA ASN A 431 9.48 26.35 -26.67
C ASN A 431 9.42 27.14 -28.00
N SER A 432 8.23 27.48 -28.50
CA SER A 432 8.06 28.35 -29.67
C SER A 432 8.31 29.84 -29.39
N THR A 433 8.25 30.27 -28.13
CA THR A 433 8.61 31.62 -27.68
C THR A 433 10.04 31.63 -27.13
N GLY A 434 11.02 31.77 -28.02
CA GLY A 434 12.43 31.49 -27.75
C GLY A 434 13.04 32.15 -26.51
N ALA A 435 13.58 31.30 -25.62
CA ALA A 435 14.72 31.59 -24.78
C ALA A 435 15.59 30.32 -24.68
N ALA A 436 16.67 30.28 -25.46
CA ALA A 436 17.61 29.17 -25.46
C ALA A 436 18.50 29.22 -24.21
N GLY A 437 18.31 28.26 -23.32
CA GLY A 437 19.25 27.90 -22.27
C GLY A 437 19.09 26.42 -21.95
N LYS A 438 20.08 25.60 -22.30
CA LYS A 438 20.17 24.20 -21.82
C LYS A 438 20.36 24.23 -20.30
N GLN A 439 19.27 24.24 -19.56
CA GLN A 439 19.19 23.79 -18.17
C GLN A 439 18.60 22.38 -18.18
N ALA A 440 19.12 21.53 -17.29
CA ALA A 440 18.54 20.22 -17.00
C ALA A 440 17.02 20.36 -16.79
N PRO A 441 16.20 19.39 -17.23
CA PRO A 441 14.74 19.55 -17.29
C PRO A 441 14.21 20.01 -15.93
N ASN A 442 13.68 21.23 -15.92
CA ASN A 442 12.95 21.76 -14.78
C ASN A 442 11.79 20.82 -14.51
N ILE A 443 11.77 20.29 -13.29
CA ILE A 443 10.69 19.47 -12.74
C ILE A 443 9.39 20.23 -12.95
N ILE A 444 8.55 19.74 -13.87
CA ILE A 444 7.19 20.21 -14.08
C ILE A 444 6.45 19.98 -12.77
N THR A 445 6.08 21.08 -12.12
CA THR A 445 5.29 21.08 -10.90
C THR A 445 3.95 20.42 -11.17
N ARG A 446 3.71 19.23 -10.59
CA ARG A 446 2.35 18.87 -10.16
C ARG A 446 1.83 20.07 -9.37
N ASP A 447 0.61 20.53 -9.63
CA ASP A 447 -0.05 21.46 -8.71
C ASP A 447 -0.26 20.70 -7.38
N PHE A 448 0.76 20.73 -6.52
CA PHE A 448 0.72 20.10 -5.23
C PHE A 448 -0.41 20.74 -4.44
N VAL A 449 -1.33 19.91 -3.92
CA VAL A 449 -2.46 20.40 -3.12
C VAL A 449 -1.93 21.00 -1.81
N PHE A 450 -0.84 20.42 -1.30
CA PHE A 450 -0.09 20.88 -0.13
C PHE A 450 1.40 21.03 -0.44
N ASP A 451 2.03 22.05 0.10
CA ASP A 451 3.48 22.19 0.06
C ASP A 451 4.16 21.10 0.92
N TYR A 452 3.55 20.75 2.06
CA TYR A 452 4.13 19.79 3.00
C TYR A 452 3.14 18.76 3.51
N LEU A 453 3.54 17.50 3.50
CA LEU A 453 2.95 16.43 4.30
C LEU A 453 3.71 16.31 5.62
N VAL A 454 3.03 16.41 6.75
CA VAL A 454 3.60 16.23 8.10
C VAL A 454 3.03 14.97 8.72
N VAL A 455 3.86 13.95 8.88
CA VAL A 455 3.48 12.65 9.45
C VAL A 455 3.74 12.64 10.95
N GLY A 456 2.65 12.58 11.72
CA GLY A 456 2.59 12.61 13.18
C GLY A 456 2.23 13.98 13.73
N ALA A 457 1.14 14.05 14.50
CA ALA A 457 0.59 15.27 15.10
C ALA A 457 1.10 15.51 16.53
N GLY A 458 2.27 14.97 16.89
CA GLY A 458 2.97 15.28 18.15
C GLY A 458 3.64 16.67 18.12
N PHE A 459 4.46 16.98 19.14
CA PHE A 459 5.21 18.25 19.19
C PHE A 459 6.04 18.49 17.92
N SER A 460 6.81 17.50 17.47
CA SER A 460 7.72 17.68 16.34
C SER A 460 6.99 18.05 15.05
N GLY A 461 5.92 17.33 14.70
CA GLY A 461 5.11 17.65 13.53
C GLY A 461 4.32 18.94 13.71
N SER A 462 3.64 19.15 14.84
CA SER A 462 2.78 20.31 15.04
C SER A 462 3.55 21.64 15.07
N VAL A 463 4.76 21.67 15.64
CA VAL A 463 5.63 22.85 15.62
C VAL A 463 6.04 23.20 14.19
N ILE A 464 6.46 22.20 13.40
CA ILE A 464 6.85 22.45 12.01
C ILE A 464 5.64 22.86 11.17
N ALA A 465 4.49 22.20 11.36
CA ALA A 465 3.26 22.55 10.67
C ALA A 465 2.83 24.00 10.95
N GLU A 466 2.79 24.42 12.21
CA GLU A 466 2.52 25.82 12.58
C GLU A 466 3.52 26.76 11.92
N ARG A 467 4.80 26.42 11.93
CA ARG A 467 5.83 27.31 11.40
C ARG A 467 5.77 27.45 9.89
N LEU A 468 5.61 26.35 9.16
CA LEU A 468 5.41 26.37 7.71
C LEU A 468 4.15 27.13 7.32
N ALA A 469 3.03 26.87 8.02
CA ALA A 469 1.76 27.49 7.72
C ALA A 469 1.77 29.01 7.88
N THR A 470 2.46 29.52 8.91
CA THR A 470 2.65 30.97 9.14
C THR A 470 3.53 31.65 8.11
N GLN A 471 4.32 30.90 7.32
CA GLN A 471 5.04 31.41 6.15
C GLN A 471 4.21 31.25 4.85
N GLY A 472 2.91 30.97 4.96
CA GLY A 472 2.02 30.85 3.82
C GLY A 472 2.01 29.48 3.14
N LYS A 473 2.74 28.48 3.65
CA LYS A 473 2.74 27.12 3.08
C LYS A 473 1.46 26.38 3.43
N LYS A 474 0.92 25.61 2.49
CA LYS A 474 -0.20 24.67 2.71
C LYS A 474 0.35 23.38 3.30
N VAL A 475 -0.17 22.97 4.45
CA VAL A 475 0.32 21.81 5.20
C VAL A 475 -0.82 20.82 5.44
N LEU A 476 -0.58 19.55 5.11
CA LEU A 476 -1.41 18.44 5.55
C LEU A 476 -0.70 17.72 6.69
N VAL A 477 -1.30 17.72 7.88
CA VAL A 477 -0.85 16.95 9.03
C VAL A 477 -1.66 15.66 9.08
N VAL A 478 -0.99 14.52 9.15
CA VAL A 478 -1.62 13.20 9.29
C VAL A 478 -1.18 12.52 10.58
N ASP A 479 -2.08 11.79 11.23
CA ASP A 479 -1.75 10.92 12.35
C ASP A 479 -2.59 9.64 12.29
N LYS A 480 -1.95 8.49 12.57
CA LYS A 480 -2.62 7.20 12.63
C LYS A 480 -3.57 7.10 13.83
N ARG A 481 -3.34 7.92 14.87
CA ARG A 481 -4.24 8.01 16.02
C ARG A 481 -5.49 8.81 15.69
N ASN A 482 -6.54 8.57 16.47
CA ASN A 482 -7.80 9.30 16.37
C ASN A 482 -7.76 10.70 17.02
N HIS A 483 -6.58 11.23 17.35
CA HIS A 483 -6.40 12.52 18.02
C HIS A 483 -5.02 13.12 17.70
N ILE A 484 -4.88 14.42 17.95
CA ILE A 484 -3.61 15.17 17.86
C ILE A 484 -2.81 15.07 19.17
N GLY A 485 -1.62 15.68 19.21
CA GLY A 485 -0.79 15.82 20.41
C GLY A 485 0.17 14.65 20.68
N GLY A 486 0.08 13.57 19.89
CA GLY A 486 0.93 12.38 20.06
C GLY A 486 0.82 11.81 21.46
N ASN A 487 1.96 11.56 22.12
CA ASN A 487 1.97 11.02 23.49
C ASN A 487 1.54 12.05 24.54
N ALA A 488 1.65 13.36 24.25
CA ALA A 488 1.23 14.41 25.18
C ALA A 488 -0.29 14.64 25.19
N TYR A 489 -1.05 13.88 24.39
CA TYR A 489 -2.50 13.96 24.34
C TYR A 489 -3.14 13.75 25.72
N ASP A 490 -3.98 14.71 26.10
CA ASP A 490 -4.85 14.65 27.26
C ASP A 490 -6.33 14.79 26.86
N HIS A 491 -7.20 14.25 27.70
CA HIS A 491 -8.65 14.31 27.51
C HIS A 491 -9.34 14.27 28.86
N TYR A 492 -10.59 14.75 28.89
CA TYR A 492 -11.45 14.51 30.04
C TYR A 492 -11.96 13.07 29.99
N ASN A 493 -11.83 12.34 31.09
CA ASN A 493 -12.42 11.01 31.23
C ASN A 493 -13.94 11.09 31.46
N ASP A 494 -14.62 9.96 31.60
CA ASP A 494 -16.07 9.87 31.79
C ASP A 494 -16.59 10.60 33.04
N ASP A 495 -15.73 10.82 34.03
CA ASP A 495 -16.01 11.56 35.26
C ASP A 495 -15.66 13.05 35.17
N GLY A 496 -15.26 13.54 34.00
CA GLY A 496 -14.90 14.95 33.79
C GLY A 496 -13.55 15.35 34.39
N ILE A 497 -12.63 14.41 34.63
CA ILE A 497 -11.27 14.68 35.10
C ILE A 497 -10.31 14.69 33.92
N LEU A 498 -9.49 15.74 33.81
CA LEU A 498 -8.46 15.86 32.78
C LEU A 498 -7.31 14.89 33.07
N VAL A 499 -7.11 13.92 32.18
CA VAL A 499 -6.11 12.85 32.30
C VAL A 499 -5.25 12.77 31.05
N HIS A 500 -4.00 12.35 31.21
CA HIS A 500 -3.11 12.12 30.08
C HIS A 500 -3.19 10.66 29.65
N LYS A 501 -3.55 10.41 28.39
CA LYS A 501 -3.82 9.04 27.92
C LYS A 501 -2.59 8.14 27.99
N TYR A 502 -1.41 8.71 27.71
CA TYR A 502 -0.15 7.98 27.55
C TYR A 502 0.87 8.28 28.67
N GLY A 503 0.38 8.38 29.90
CA GLY A 503 1.20 8.63 31.08
C GLY A 503 1.46 10.12 31.37
N PRO A 504 2.06 10.44 32.54
CA PRO A 504 2.30 11.81 32.99
C PRO A 504 3.24 12.54 32.04
N HIS A 505 2.83 13.73 31.63
CA HIS A 505 3.61 14.64 30.80
C HIS A 505 3.71 15.96 31.54
N ILE A 506 4.90 16.29 32.02
CA ILE A 506 5.16 17.53 32.76
C ILE A 506 6.06 18.39 31.89
N PHE A 507 5.63 19.61 31.58
CA PHE A 507 6.44 20.50 30.77
C PHE A 507 7.45 21.25 31.64
N HIS A 508 8.71 21.20 31.22
CA HIS A 508 9.83 21.87 31.87
C HIS A 508 10.89 22.21 30.81
N THR A 509 11.55 23.35 30.94
CA THR A 509 12.68 23.71 30.06
C THR A 509 13.56 24.80 30.66
N ASN A 510 14.84 24.79 30.29
CA ASN A 510 15.73 25.93 30.49
C ASN A 510 15.72 26.90 29.30
N SER A 511 15.11 26.53 28.17
CA SER A 511 15.07 27.36 26.97
C SER A 511 13.93 28.36 27.04
N ARG A 512 14.29 29.64 27.20
CA ARG A 512 13.33 30.74 27.08
C ARG A 512 12.68 30.79 25.70
N GLU A 513 13.42 30.52 24.62
CA GLU A 513 12.87 30.48 23.25
C GLU A 513 11.73 29.46 23.13
N VAL A 514 11.89 28.28 23.71
CA VAL A 514 10.86 27.22 23.69
C VAL A 514 9.66 27.61 24.54
N PHE A 515 9.90 28.14 25.75
CA PHE A 515 8.83 28.58 26.64
C PHE A 515 8.00 29.71 26.01
N ASP A 516 8.67 30.75 25.50
CA ASP A 516 8.03 31.90 24.86
C ASP A 516 7.28 31.47 23.58
N TYR A 517 7.83 30.53 22.80
CA TYR A 517 7.16 29.97 21.63
C TYR A 517 5.85 29.26 22.00
N LEU A 518 5.88 28.34 22.97
CA LEU A 518 4.68 27.60 23.37
C LEU A 518 3.64 28.48 24.08
N SER A 519 4.09 29.54 24.77
CA SER A 519 3.22 30.55 25.39
C SER A 519 2.28 31.26 24.40
N ARG A 520 2.56 31.20 23.10
CA ARG A 520 1.67 31.71 22.05
C ARG A 520 0.38 30.89 21.91
N PHE A 521 0.39 29.63 22.35
CA PHE A 521 -0.69 28.68 22.12
C PHE A 521 -1.36 28.22 23.41
N THR A 522 -0.82 28.57 24.57
CA THR A 522 -1.43 28.26 25.86
C THR A 522 -1.05 29.30 26.91
N GLN A 523 -1.95 29.49 27.87
CA GLN A 523 -1.59 30.04 29.17
C GLN A 523 -0.98 28.95 30.05
N TRP A 524 -0.26 29.36 31.08
CA TRP A 524 0.49 28.45 31.94
C TRP A 524 -0.04 28.46 33.36
N ARG A 525 -0.18 27.27 33.94
CA ARG A 525 -0.24 27.05 35.38
C ARG A 525 1.18 26.78 35.89
N SER A 526 1.67 27.60 36.82
CA SER A 526 2.95 27.31 37.48
C SER A 526 2.85 25.97 38.24
N TYR A 527 3.78 25.07 37.97
CA TYR A 527 3.78 23.74 38.55
C TYR A 527 5.19 23.16 38.59
N GLU A 528 5.70 22.93 39.80
CA GLU A 528 6.96 22.23 40.04
C GLU A 528 6.69 20.80 40.47
N HIS A 529 7.09 19.85 39.64
CA HIS A 529 6.80 18.44 39.87
C HIS A 529 7.64 17.87 41.01
N ARG A 530 7.04 17.00 41.83
CA ARG A 530 7.68 16.32 42.96
C ARG A 530 7.27 14.86 42.94
N VAL A 531 8.22 13.98 43.25
CA VAL A 531 8.03 12.53 43.21
C VAL A 531 8.51 11.93 44.52
N LEU A 532 7.78 10.95 45.04
CA LEU A 532 8.22 10.11 46.15
C LEU A 532 8.55 8.72 45.64
N ALA A 533 9.49 8.03 46.29
CA ALA A 533 9.78 6.62 46.09
C ALA A 533 9.36 5.82 47.33
N SER A 534 8.69 4.69 47.11
CA SER A 534 8.42 3.66 48.12
C SER A 534 9.66 2.81 48.33
N VAL A 535 10.35 2.99 49.46
CA VAL A 535 11.58 2.27 49.79
C VAL A 535 11.54 1.91 51.28
N ASP A 536 11.78 0.63 51.60
CA ASP A 536 11.76 0.10 52.97
C ASP A 536 10.48 0.45 53.76
N GLY A 537 9.33 0.44 53.08
CA GLY A 537 8.03 0.81 53.69
C GLY A 537 7.85 2.32 53.94
N GLN A 538 8.79 3.16 53.50
CA GLN A 538 8.74 4.61 53.64
C GLN A 538 8.53 5.28 52.28
N LEU A 539 7.83 6.42 52.28
CA LEU A 539 7.80 7.33 51.13
C LEU A 539 8.84 8.43 51.31
N VAL A 540 9.87 8.44 50.47
CA VAL A 540 11.01 9.39 50.54
C VAL A 540 11.18 10.16 49.23
N PRO A 541 11.72 11.39 49.23
CA PRO A 541 11.89 12.17 48.02
C PRO A 541 12.74 11.46 46.96
N ILE A 542 12.41 11.66 45.69
CA ILE A 542 13.30 11.37 44.56
C ILE A 542 13.26 12.56 43.59
N PRO A 543 14.41 13.13 43.16
CA PRO A 543 15.79 12.64 43.31
C PRO A 543 16.31 12.57 44.75
N ILE A 544 17.22 11.64 45.02
CA ILE A 544 17.82 11.44 46.35
C ILE A 544 18.46 12.77 46.78
N ASN A 545 18.02 13.28 47.93
CA ASN A 545 18.46 14.54 48.52
C ASN A 545 18.72 14.39 50.03
N LEU A 546 19.05 15.48 50.74
CA LEU A 546 19.33 15.43 52.17
C LEU A 546 18.18 14.80 52.99
N ASP A 547 16.94 15.21 52.71
CA ASP A 547 15.76 14.71 53.42
C ASP A 547 15.50 13.23 53.13
N THR A 548 15.91 12.74 51.97
CA THR A 548 15.86 11.31 51.62
C THR A 548 16.73 10.50 52.56
N ILE A 549 17.98 10.92 52.77
CA ILE A 549 18.95 10.20 53.61
C ILE A 549 18.56 10.28 55.08
N ASN A 550 18.23 11.48 55.57
CA ASN A 550 17.82 11.68 56.95
C ASN A 550 16.58 10.85 57.30
N LYS A 551 15.58 10.81 56.40
CA LYS A 551 14.37 10.03 56.63
C LYS A 551 14.62 8.52 56.54
N LEU A 552 15.29 8.05 55.47
CA LEU A 552 15.48 6.62 55.23
C LEU A 552 16.30 5.95 56.35
N TYR A 553 17.35 6.64 56.83
CA TYR A 553 18.27 6.09 57.83
C TYR A 553 18.06 6.63 59.25
N GLY A 554 17.06 7.49 59.49
CA GLY A 554 16.83 8.11 60.80
C GLY A 554 18.00 9.00 61.26
N MET A 555 18.69 9.63 60.31
CA MET A 555 19.83 10.52 60.56
C MET A 555 19.39 11.98 60.65
N ASN A 556 20.32 12.85 61.08
CA ASN A 556 20.10 14.31 61.14
C ASN A 556 21.32 15.06 60.57
N LEU A 557 21.74 14.67 59.37
CA LEU A 557 22.84 15.28 58.65
C LEU A 557 22.44 16.68 58.15
N ASN A 558 23.43 17.55 57.97
CA ASN A 558 23.33 18.78 57.17
C ASN A 558 23.87 18.58 55.73
N SER A 559 23.76 19.61 54.89
CA SER A 559 24.15 19.52 53.47
C SER A 559 25.64 19.22 53.23
N PHE A 560 26.54 19.61 54.14
CA PHE A 560 27.97 19.31 54.04
C PHE A 560 28.24 17.87 54.48
N GLU A 561 27.58 17.44 55.56
CA GLU A 561 27.73 16.08 56.11
C GLU A 561 27.18 15.01 55.16
N VAL A 562 26.07 15.27 54.46
CA VAL A 562 25.54 14.31 53.48
C VAL A 562 26.44 14.16 52.25
N GLU A 563 27.20 15.19 51.89
CA GLU A 563 28.20 15.10 50.82
C GLU A 563 29.32 14.14 51.21
N GLU A 564 29.85 14.27 52.43
CA GLU A 564 30.85 13.34 52.97
C GLU A 564 30.28 11.92 53.14
N PHE A 565 29.02 11.80 53.55
CA PHE A 565 28.31 10.53 53.60
C PHE A 565 28.28 9.86 52.21
N TYR A 566 27.90 10.59 51.16
CA TYR A 566 27.92 10.06 49.78
C TYR A 566 29.33 9.65 49.34
N LYS A 567 30.36 10.48 49.61
CA LYS A 567 31.77 10.14 49.30
C LYS A 567 32.20 8.85 50.00
N SER A 568 31.76 8.63 51.24
CA SER A 568 32.09 7.42 51.99
C SER A 568 31.43 6.14 51.42
N LEU A 569 30.32 6.28 50.69
CA LEU A 569 29.60 5.17 50.05
C LEU A 569 30.01 4.96 48.59
N ALA A 570 30.47 6.01 47.90
CA ALA A 570 30.75 6.00 46.48
C ALA A 570 31.80 4.94 46.10
N GLU A 571 31.53 4.22 45.01
CA GLU A 571 32.48 3.26 44.44
C GLU A 571 33.42 3.97 43.45
N PRO A 572 34.73 3.70 43.49
CA PRO A 572 35.65 4.25 42.49
C PRO A 572 35.36 3.63 41.12
N VAL A 573 34.96 4.46 40.15
CA VAL A 573 34.74 4.06 38.75
C VAL A 573 35.64 4.92 37.87
N GLU A 574 36.62 4.29 37.21
CA GLU A 574 37.61 4.99 36.38
C GLU A 574 36.97 5.73 35.20
N ASN A 575 35.99 5.09 34.54
CA ASN A 575 35.30 5.63 33.37
C ASN A 575 33.81 5.34 33.43
N ILE A 576 32.98 6.38 33.60
CA ILE A 576 31.51 6.25 33.62
C ILE A 576 30.99 5.99 32.21
N ARG A 577 30.50 4.76 31.98
CA ARG A 577 29.96 4.28 30.70
C ARG A 577 28.49 3.91 30.78
N THR A 578 28.08 3.25 31.87
CA THR A 578 26.76 2.66 32.01
C THR A 578 25.86 3.48 32.94
N SER A 579 24.58 3.16 32.97
CA SER A 579 23.63 3.74 33.92
C SER A 579 23.89 3.29 35.36
N GLU A 580 24.45 2.10 35.58
CA GLU A 580 24.93 1.67 36.89
C GLU A 580 26.06 2.59 37.40
N ASP A 581 27.08 2.80 36.57
CA ASP A 581 28.27 3.58 36.90
C ASP A 581 27.92 4.97 37.45
N VAL A 582 26.93 5.64 36.82
CA VAL A 582 26.49 6.99 37.20
C VAL A 582 26.03 7.08 38.65
N VAL A 583 25.39 6.02 39.14
CA VAL A 583 24.79 6.00 40.48
C VAL A 583 25.79 5.50 41.50
N VAL A 584 26.43 4.35 41.23
CA VAL A 584 27.34 3.71 42.20
C VAL A 584 28.56 4.60 42.46
N SER A 585 29.02 5.35 41.45
CA SER A 585 30.14 6.29 41.61
C SER A 585 29.80 7.54 42.44
N LYS A 586 28.52 7.75 42.78
CA LYS A 586 28.06 8.94 43.52
C LYS A 586 27.47 8.61 44.88
N VAL A 587 26.64 7.57 44.96
CA VAL A 587 25.87 7.25 46.17
C VAL A 587 26.04 5.80 46.62
N GLY A 588 26.94 5.05 45.96
CA GLY A 588 27.31 3.69 46.34
C GLY A 588 26.26 2.62 46.01
N ARG A 589 26.66 1.35 46.22
CA ARG A 589 25.86 0.16 45.93
C ARG A 589 24.49 0.16 46.58
N VAL A 590 24.43 0.50 47.86
CA VAL A 590 23.23 0.33 48.69
C VAL A 590 22.09 1.23 48.21
N LEU A 591 22.38 2.50 47.95
CA LEU A 591 21.37 3.45 47.44
C LEU A 591 21.04 3.15 45.97
N TYR A 592 22.01 2.70 45.17
CA TYR A 592 21.75 2.21 43.82
C TYR A 592 20.73 1.07 43.80
N GLU A 593 20.91 0.06 44.65
CA GLU A 593 20.02 -1.10 44.72
C GLU A 593 18.62 -0.72 45.20
N LYS A 594 18.53 0.15 46.21
CA LYS A 594 17.25 0.58 46.78
C LYS A 594 16.40 1.43 45.83
N PHE A 595 17.01 2.30 45.03
CA PHE A 595 16.27 3.31 44.25
C PHE A 595 16.27 3.06 42.74
N PHE A 596 17.35 2.49 42.20
CA PHE A 596 17.59 2.52 40.75
C PHE A 596 17.56 1.13 40.11
N ARG A 597 18.22 0.13 40.70
CA ARG A 597 18.45 -1.17 40.05
C ARG A 597 17.14 -1.85 39.63
N ASN A 598 16.25 -2.11 40.60
CA ASN A 598 15.01 -2.82 40.34
C ASN A 598 14.00 -1.97 39.55
N TYR A 599 13.94 -0.65 39.80
CA TYR A 599 13.11 0.27 39.02
C TYR A 599 13.50 0.21 37.53
N THR A 600 14.80 0.29 37.24
CA THR A 600 15.33 0.26 35.87
C THR A 600 15.09 -1.09 35.21
N ARG A 601 15.31 -2.20 35.93
CA ARG A 601 15.00 -3.56 35.43
C ARG A 601 13.53 -3.70 35.07
N LYS A 602 12.61 -3.18 35.89
CA LYS A 602 11.17 -3.16 35.56
C LYS A 602 10.91 -2.30 34.32
N GLN A 603 11.38 -1.06 34.32
CA GLN A 603 11.15 -0.10 33.24
C GLN A 603 11.68 -0.59 31.89
N TRP A 604 12.90 -1.12 31.85
CA TRP A 604 13.61 -1.41 30.60
C TRP A 604 13.67 -2.90 30.26
N GLY A 605 13.43 -3.79 31.21
CA GLY A 605 13.69 -5.23 31.04
C GLY A 605 15.19 -5.55 30.95
N LEU A 606 16.06 -4.62 31.33
CA LEU A 606 17.52 -4.71 31.23
C LEU A 606 18.15 -4.23 32.55
N ASP A 607 19.33 -4.75 32.86
CA ASP A 607 20.11 -4.25 34.00
C ASP A 607 20.69 -2.86 33.69
N PRO A 608 20.84 -1.95 34.69
CA PRO A 608 21.48 -0.65 34.45
C PRO A 608 22.90 -0.73 33.89
N SER A 609 23.62 -1.84 34.10
CA SER A 609 24.94 -2.09 33.49
C SER A 609 24.88 -2.30 31.96
N GLU A 610 23.71 -2.60 31.40
CA GLU A 610 23.49 -2.83 29.96
C GLU A 610 22.96 -1.59 29.24
N LEU A 611 22.72 -0.50 29.96
CA LEU A 611 22.16 0.75 29.44
C LEU A 611 23.21 1.86 29.44
N ASP A 612 23.17 2.71 28.42
CA ASP A 612 24.02 3.90 28.36
C ASP A 612 23.77 4.83 29.57
N LYS A 613 24.83 5.50 30.04
CA LYS A 613 24.77 6.44 31.18
C LYS A 613 23.69 7.53 31.05
N SER A 614 23.31 7.92 29.83
CA SER A 614 22.33 8.96 29.58
C SER A 614 20.92 8.61 30.07
N VAL A 615 20.60 7.33 30.30
CA VAL A 615 19.27 6.92 30.79
C VAL A 615 19.05 7.40 32.24
N ILE A 616 19.98 7.10 33.16
CA ILE A 616 19.84 7.46 34.59
C ILE A 616 20.42 8.85 34.92
N ALA A 617 21.37 9.38 34.14
CA ALA A 617 21.97 10.70 34.40
C ALA A 617 20.96 11.87 34.46
N ARG A 618 19.72 11.64 34.02
CA ARG A 618 18.60 12.58 34.09
C ARG A 618 18.03 12.78 35.50
N ILE A 619 18.33 11.89 36.45
CA ILE A 619 17.88 11.96 37.85
C ILE A 619 19.11 12.16 38.75
N PRO A 620 19.58 13.40 38.95
CA PRO A 620 20.81 13.66 39.71
C PRO A 620 20.58 13.54 41.22
N THR A 621 21.57 13.01 41.93
CA THR A 621 21.61 13.03 43.40
C THR A 621 21.98 14.44 43.89
N ARG A 622 21.43 14.84 45.03
CA ARG A 622 21.55 16.19 45.60
C ARG A 622 22.02 16.13 47.05
N THR A 623 22.72 17.18 47.47
CA THR A 623 23.15 17.37 48.87
C THR A 623 22.31 18.41 49.61
N ASN A 624 21.44 19.15 48.91
CA ASN A 624 20.50 20.10 49.50
C ASN A 624 19.14 19.45 49.78
N ARG A 625 18.15 20.27 50.15
CA ARG A 625 16.76 19.85 50.46
C ARG A 625 15.77 20.07 49.31
N ASP A 626 16.27 20.36 48.11
CA ASP A 626 15.40 20.56 46.95
C ASP A 626 14.80 19.22 46.54
N ASP A 627 13.47 19.11 46.60
CA ASP A 627 12.68 17.91 46.30
C ASP A 627 12.01 17.97 44.92
N ARG A 628 12.19 19.06 44.16
CA ARG A 628 11.64 19.20 42.81
C ARG A 628 12.26 18.16 41.89
N TYR A 629 11.47 17.50 41.07
CA TYR A 629 12.00 16.47 40.16
C TYR A 629 12.87 17.08 39.07
N PHE A 630 12.52 18.29 38.61
CA PHE A 630 13.27 19.06 37.62
C PHE A 630 13.85 20.34 38.25
N THR A 631 15.01 20.77 37.76
CA THR A 631 15.66 22.04 38.17
C THR A 631 15.64 23.09 37.06
N ASP A 632 14.89 22.83 35.99
CA ASP A 632 14.73 23.75 34.89
C ASP A 632 14.13 25.08 35.33
N SER A 633 14.54 26.16 34.66
CA SER A 633 14.11 27.54 34.95
C SER A 633 12.61 27.76 34.76
N TYR A 634 12.01 27.10 33.77
CA TYR A 634 10.59 27.20 33.46
C TYR A 634 9.92 25.86 33.68
N GLN A 635 9.02 25.78 34.67
CA GLN A 635 8.23 24.59 35.00
C GLN A 635 6.76 24.98 35.11
N ALA A 636 5.95 24.47 34.19
CA ALA A 636 4.55 24.84 34.12
C ALA A 636 3.74 23.79 33.34
N MET A 637 2.44 23.78 33.57
CA MET A 637 1.48 22.96 32.83
C MET A 637 0.60 23.86 31.96
N PRO A 638 0.22 23.44 30.73
CA PRO A 638 -0.79 24.16 29.96
C PRO A 638 -2.07 24.29 30.79
N LEU A 639 -2.56 25.53 30.97
CA LEU A 639 -3.68 25.83 31.87
C LEU A 639 -4.95 25.03 31.54
N HIS A 640 -5.14 24.71 30.27
CA HIS A 640 -6.32 23.99 29.77
C HIS A 640 -5.96 22.64 29.12
N GLY A 641 -4.80 22.07 29.46
CA GLY A 641 -4.31 20.82 28.90
C GLY A 641 -3.53 20.98 27.58
N PHE A 642 -2.75 19.96 27.26
CA PHE A 642 -1.93 19.88 26.06
C PHE A 642 -2.77 19.83 24.79
N THR A 643 -3.88 19.09 24.77
CA THR A 643 -4.72 18.98 23.56
C THR A 643 -5.23 20.34 23.12
N ARG A 644 -5.66 21.19 24.07
CA ARG A 644 -6.07 22.58 23.77
C ARG A 644 -4.93 23.44 23.24
N MET A 645 -3.71 23.24 23.72
CA MET A 645 -2.52 23.89 23.17
C MET A 645 -2.25 23.43 21.72
N PHE A 646 -2.34 22.12 21.44
CA PHE A 646 -2.16 21.57 20.10
C PHE A 646 -3.27 22.03 19.13
N ASP A 647 -4.52 22.11 19.59
CA ASP A 647 -5.62 22.69 18.82
C ASP A 647 -5.25 24.11 18.38
N ASN A 648 -4.77 24.94 19.30
CA ASN A 648 -4.35 26.31 18.99
C ASN A 648 -3.15 26.37 18.03
N MET A 649 -2.19 25.44 18.14
CA MET A 649 -1.05 25.35 17.22
C MET A 649 -1.47 24.98 15.80
N LEU A 650 -2.42 24.06 15.66
CA LEU A 650 -2.87 23.52 14.37
C LEU A 650 -4.06 24.30 13.78
N ASN A 651 -4.67 25.20 14.54
CA ASN A 651 -5.76 26.06 14.10
C ASN A 651 -5.25 27.21 13.21
N HIS A 652 -4.89 26.88 11.98
CA HIS A 652 -4.47 27.82 10.96
C HIS A 652 -5.14 27.44 9.61
N PRO A 653 -5.62 28.41 8.80
CA PRO A 653 -6.35 28.12 7.56
C PRO A 653 -5.56 27.26 6.55
N ASN A 654 -4.22 27.38 6.56
CA ASN A 654 -3.32 26.61 5.71
C ASN A 654 -2.99 25.21 6.26
N ILE A 655 -3.44 24.85 7.46
CA ILE A 655 -3.23 23.51 8.02
C ILE A 655 -4.52 22.71 7.84
N LYS A 656 -4.40 21.51 7.29
CA LYS A 656 -5.43 20.47 7.33
C LYS A 656 -4.92 19.33 8.20
N VAL A 657 -5.80 18.80 9.04
CA VAL A 657 -5.47 17.69 9.94
C VAL A 657 -6.33 16.50 9.54
N MET A 658 -5.69 15.35 9.34
CA MET A 658 -6.34 14.09 8.98
C MET A 658 -5.92 13.02 10.00
N LEU A 659 -6.88 12.52 10.77
CA LEU A 659 -6.67 11.57 11.86
C LEU A 659 -7.17 10.18 11.44
N ASN A 660 -6.77 9.14 12.16
CA ASN A 660 -7.01 7.74 11.77
C ASN A 660 -6.46 7.44 10.36
N THR A 661 -5.27 7.94 10.07
CA THR A 661 -4.72 7.82 8.72
C THR A 661 -3.23 7.53 8.82
N ASP A 662 -2.84 6.34 8.38
CA ASP A 662 -1.43 6.09 8.10
C ASP A 662 -1.01 6.91 6.86
N TYR A 663 0.17 7.53 6.91
CA TYR A 663 0.66 8.32 5.79
C TYR A 663 0.83 7.48 4.52
N GLN A 664 1.08 6.17 4.66
CA GLN A 664 1.23 5.26 3.53
C GLN A 664 -0.06 5.13 2.71
N GLU A 665 -1.22 5.29 3.34
CA GLU A 665 -2.54 5.22 2.69
C GLU A 665 -2.78 6.43 1.78
N ILE A 666 -2.21 7.59 2.11
CA ILE A 666 -2.54 8.86 1.44
C ILE A 666 -1.39 9.47 0.65
N GLN A 667 -0.13 9.09 0.91
CA GLN A 667 1.04 9.72 0.26
C GLN A 667 1.03 9.62 -1.27
N LYS A 668 0.38 8.58 -1.83
CA LYS A 668 0.19 8.41 -3.28
C LYS A 668 -1.05 9.15 -3.81
N ALA A 669 -2.07 9.32 -2.97
CA ALA A 669 -3.36 9.91 -3.36
C ALA A 669 -3.39 11.44 -3.22
N ILE A 670 -2.67 12.00 -2.25
CA ILE A 670 -2.63 13.43 -1.96
C ILE A 670 -1.23 13.96 -2.30
N PRO A 671 -1.05 14.62 -3.45
CA PRO A 671 0.26 15.09 -3.86
C PRO A 671 0.72 16.22 -2.94
N CYS A 672 1.83 15.97 -2.24
CA CYS A 672 2.53 16.93 -1.40
C CYS A 672 3.97 17.11 -1.93
N ARG A 673 4.51 18.33 -1.88
CA ARG A 673 5.83 18.62 -2.47
C ARG A 673 6.97 18.01 -1.65
N GLU A 674 6.94 18.18 -0.33
CA GLU A 674 7.94 17.64 0.60
C GLU A 674 7.25 16.97 1.80
N MET A 675 8.00 16.17 2.56
CA MET A 675 7.49 15.45 3.73
C MET A 675 8.31 15.75 4.99
N VAL A 676 7.63 15.89 6.12
CA VAL A 676 8.22 15.89 7.45
C VAL A 676 7.75 14.64 8.16
N TYR A 677 8.66 13.75 8.54
CA TYR A 677 8.34 12.46 9.12
C TYR A 677 8.78 12.39 10.58
N SER A 678 7.84 12.06 11.48
CA SER A 678 8.11 11.94 12.93
C SER A 678 7.81 10.56 13.54
N GLY A 679 7.46 9.58 12.71
CA GLY A 679 7.27 8.17 13.11
C GLY A 679 8.59 7.41 13.28
N PRO A 680 8.56 6.09 13.58
CA PRO A 680 9.77 5.27 13.69
C PRO A 680 10.54 5.23 12.37
N VAL A 681 11.86 5.50 12.43
CA VAL A 681 12.71 5.58 11.23
C VAL A 681 12.91 4.22 10.55
N ASP A 682 12.94 3.16 11.34
CA ASP A 682 13.06 1.79 10.87
C ASP A 682 11.81 1.33 10.12
N GLU A 683 10.62 1.70 10.60
CA GLU A 683 9.34 1.45 9.93
C GLU A 683 9.25 2.16 8.58
N TYR A 684 9.75 3.40 8.49
CA TYR A 684 9.77 4.17 7.24
C TYR A 684 10.57 3.46 6.12
N PHE A 685 11.66 2.78 6.48
CA PHE A 685 12.52 2.04 5.55
C PHE A 685 12.25 0.52 5.56
N ASP A 686 10.99 0.13 5.83
CA ASP A 686 10.51 -1.26 5.80
C ASP A 686 11.38 -2.24 6.60
N TYR A 687 11.90 -1.78 7.73
CA TYR A 687 12.79 -2.53 8.62
C TYR A 687 14.01 -3.16 7.90
N ARG A 688 14.53 -2.53 6.83
CA ARG A 688 15.61 -3.05 5.98
C ARG A 688 16.87 -3.50 6.74
N TYR A 689 17.18 -2.91 7.89
CA TYR A 689 18.30 -3.29 8.76
C TYR A 689 17.87 -3.94 10.08
N GLY A 690 16.63 -4.41 10.16
CA GLY A 690 16.00 -4.93 11.36
C GLY A 690 15.25 -3.85 12.15
N LYS A 691 14.37 -4.31 13.05
CA LYS A 691 13.55 -3.44 13.91
C LYS A 691 14.41 -2.79 14.99
N LEU A 692 14.30 -1.47 15.16
CA LEU A 692 14.95 -0.76 16.25
C LEU A 692 14.22 -1.07 17.57
N PRO A 693 14.93 -1.42 18.65
CA PRO A 693 14.28 -1.72 19.92
C PRO A 693 13.66 -0.48 20.58
N TYR A 694 12.35 -0.49 20.76
CA TYR A 694 11.65 0.48 21.59
C TYR A 694 11.03 -0.20 22.81
N ARG A 695 11.00 0.51 23.93
CA ARG A 695 10.24 0.11 25.11
C ARG A 695 8.83 0.67 25.02
N SER A 696 7.85 -0.18 25.32
CA SER A 696 6.45 0.18 25.38
C SER A 696 5.94 0.26 26.83
N LEU A 697 4.72 0.74 27.01
CA LEU A 697 4.02 0.88 28.28
C LEU A 697 2.55 0.51 28.09
N ASP A 698 1.99 -0.10 29.11
CA ASP A 698 0.55 -0.29 29.30
C ASP A 698 0.09 0.59 30.46
N PHE A 699 -1.08 1.21 30.30
CA PHE A 699 -1.61 2.24 31.20
C PHE A 699 -2.95 1.80 31.76
N LYS A 700 -2.99 1.51 33.06
CA LYS A 700 -4.24 1.19 33.75
C LYS A 700 -4.77 2.42 34.46
N HIS A 701 -5.80 3.03 33.89
CA HIS A 701 -6.48 4.20 34.49
C HIS A 701 -7.56 3.75 35.47
N GLU A 702 -7.65 4.42 36.61
CA GLU A 702 -8.70 4.21 37.62
C GLU A 702 -9.23 5.55 38.12
N THR A 703 -10.52 5.59 38.44
CA THR A 703 -11.16 6.77 39.07
C THR A 703 -11.73 6.38 40.42
N HIS A 704 -11.45 7.18 41.45
CA HIS A 704 -11.83 6.91 42.83
C HIS A 704 -12.75 8.02 43.38
N ASN A 705 -13.70 7.61 44.23
CA ASN A 705 -14.64 8.50 44.93
C ASN A 705 -13.98 9.18 46.16
N THR A 706 -12.82 9.78 45.95
CA THR A 706 -12.10 10.62 46.92
C THR A 706 -11.48 11.81 46.19
N SER A 707 -11.29 12.93 46.88
CA SER A 707 -10.67 14.11 46.28
C SER A 707 -9.15 13.96 46.10
N VAL A 708 -8.49 13.17 46.94
CA VAL A 708 -7.05 12.87 46.86
C VAL A 708 -6.85 11.38 47.15
N PHE A 709 -6.08 10.69 46.32
CA PHE A 709 -5.80 9.24 46.46
C PHE A 709 -4.44 8.98 47.12
N GLN A 710 -3.41 9.73 46.73
CA GLN A 710 -2.03 9.54 47.20
C GLN A 710 -1.39 10.85 47.67
N SER A 711 -0.33 10.75 48.49
CA SER A 711 0.29 11.91 49.14
C SER A 711 1.20 12.76 48.25
N ALA A 712 1.44 12.34 47.01
CA ALA A 712 2.32 13.00 46.07
C ALA A 712 1.80 12.85 44.63
N PRO A 713 2.16 13.75 43.70
CA PRO A 713 1.73 13.68 42.31
C PRO A 713 2.07 12.34 41.64
N VAL A 714 3.26 11.82 41.92
CA VAL A 714 3.73 10.51 41.46
C VAL A 714 4.41 9.80 42.61
N ILE A 715 4.10 8.51 42.78
CA ILE A 715 4.81 7.61 43.67
C ILE A 715 5.46 6.51 42.83
N ASN A 716 6.78 6.44 42.86
CA ASN A 716 7.57 5.37 42.26
C ASN A 716 7.64 4.18 43.22
N TYR A 717 7.63 2.97 42.66
CA TYR A 717 7.80 1.72 43.39
C TYR A 717 9.03 0.99 42.84
N PRO A 718 10.25 1.29 43.29
CA PRO A 718 11.46 0.64 42.77
C PRO A 718 11.48 -0.87 42.99
N ASN A 719 11.05 -1.33 44.17
CA ASN A 719 11.28 -2.70 44.62
C ASN A 719 9.99 -3.51 44.74
N GLU A 720 8.87 -2.86 45.05
CA GLU A 720 7.57 -3.52 45.15
C GLU A 720 6.80 -3.42 43.82
N GLN A 721 5.79 -4.27 43.65
CA GLN A 721 4.80 -4.20 42.56
C GLN A 721 5.32 -4.47 41.15
N LEU A 722 4.41 -4.84 40.25
CA LEU A 722 4.70 -5.03 38.82
C LEU A 722 4.75 -3.71 38.05
N TYR A 723 3.92 -2.73 38.41
CA TYR A 723 3.97 -1.39 37.86
C TYR A 723 5.20 -0.63 38.37
N THR A 724 5.66 0.37 37.62
CA THR A 724 6.81 1.21 38.02
C THR A 724 6.38 2.36 38.91
N ARG A 725 5.22 2.97 38.64
CA ARG A 725 4.72 4.13 39.37
C ARG A 725 3.21 4.31 39.24
N VAL A 726 2.67 5.14 40.13
CA VAL A 726 1.28 5.61 40.11
C VAL A 726 1.27 7.13 40.06
N THR A 727 0.51 7.68 39.11
CA THR A 727 0.34 9.13 38.92
C THR A 727 -1.09 9.53 39.28
N GLU A 728 -1.26 10.62 40.03
CA GLU A 728 -2.56 11.26 40.27
C GLU A 728 -2.65 12.61 39.52
N PHE A 729 -3.51 12.68 38.49
CA PHE A 729 -3.47 13.76 37.50
C PHE A 729 -3.87 15.13 38.04
N LYS A 730 -4.74 15.19 39.05
CA LYS A 730 -5.21 16.47 39.62
C LYS A 730 -4.09 17.30 40.23
N TYR A 731 -3.02 16.68 40.70
CA TYR A 731 -1.82 17.41 41.12
C TYR A 731 -1.17 18.17 39.95
N LEU A 732 -1.11 17.54 38.77
CA LEU A 732 -0.49 18.08 37.57
C LEU A 732 -1.36 19.18 36.96
N THR A 733 -2.66 18.94 36.83
CA THR A 733 -3.58 19.87 36.18
C THR A 733 -4.04 21.00 37.10
N GLY A 734 -4.05 20.76 38.42
CA GLY A 734 -4.63 21.68 39.40
C GLY A 734 -6.16 21.68 39.41
N GLN A 735 -6.79 20.70 38.75
CA GLN A 735 -8.23 20.60 38.68
C GLN A 735 -8.84 20.26 40.05
N GLU A 736 -9.79 21.07 40.50
CA GLU A 736 -10.63 20.74 41.65
C GLU A 736 -11.78 19.83 41.22
N HIS A 737 -11.96 18.73 41.95
CA HIS A 737 -13.01 17.75 41.69
C HIS A 737 -13.27 16.88 42.93
N SER A 738 -14.50 16.38 43.10
CA SER A 738 -14.88 15.52 44.24
C SER A 738 -14.31 14.11 44.14
N LYS A 739 -14.05 13.64 42.91
CA LYS A 739 -13.32 12.41 42.58
C LYS A 739 -11.88 12.68 42.17
N THR A 740 -11.08 11.64 42.01
CA THR A 740 -9.71 11.72 41.48
C THR A 740 -9.42 10.56 40.54
N SER A 741 -8.57 10.81 39.54
CA SER A 741 -8.15 9.80 38.56
C SER A 741 -6.65 9.58 38.65
N ILE A 742 -6.28 8.31 38.65
CA ILE A 742 -4.91 7.84 38.70
C ILE A 742 -4.58 6.96 37.50
N VAL A 743 -3.29 6.78 37.23
CA VAL A 743 -2.81 5.78 36.27
C VAL A 743 -1.67 4.98 36.87
N TYR A 744 -1.72 3.67 36.69
CA TYR A 744 -0.62 2.74 36.93
C TYR A 744 0.13 2.49 35.61
N GLU A 745 1.46 2.55 35.64
CA GLU A 745 2.31 2.33 34.46
C GLU A 745 3.01 0.97 34.50
N PHE A 746 2.74 0.13 33.50
CA PHE A 746 3.30 -1.22 33.36
C PHE A 746 4.22 -1.29 32.13
N PRO A 747 5.54 -1.47 32.31
CA PRO A 747 6.45 -1.59 31.18
C PRO A 747 6.23 -2.85 30.34
N LYS A 748 6.32 -2.70 29.02
CA LYS A 748 6.14 -3.79 28.05
C LYS A 748 7.29 -3.82 27.04
N ALA A 749 7.60 -5.02 26.55
CA ALA A 749 8.56 -5.21 25.46
C ALA A 749 7.95 -4.84 24.10
N GLU A 750 6.66 -5.13 23.93
CA GLU A 750 5.92 -4.92 22.67
C GLU A 750 4.77 -3.94 22.89
N GLY A 751 4.36 -3.27 21.80
CA GLY A 751 3.31 -2.24 21.79
C GLY A 751 3.79 -0.96 21.09
N ASP A 752 3.06 0.13 21.30
CA ASP A 752 3.40 1.46 20.78
C ASP A 752 4.82 1.87 21.25
N PRO A 753 5.66 2.45 20.37
CA PRO A 753 7.02 2.83 20.75
C PRO A 753 7.02 4.13 21.58
N TYR A 754 7.35 4.03 22.88
CA TYR A 754 7.47 5.20 23.77
C TYR A 754 8.91 5.65 24.00
N TYR A 755 9.83 4.69 24.20
CA TYR A 755 11.23 4.97 24.53
C TYR A 755 12.19 4.23 23.61
N PRO A 756 13.07 4.94 22.87
CA PRO A 756 14.26 4.31 22.27
C PRO A 756 15.09 3.64 23.36
N VAL A 757 15.65 2.46 23.10
CA VAL A 757 16.53 1.75 24.06
C VAL A 757 17.99 2.13 23.80
N PRO A 758 18.62 3.03 24.60
CA PRO A 758 19.94 3.56 24.31
C PRO A 758 21.01 2.58 24.78
N ARG A 759 21.54 1.79 23.84
CA ARG A 759 22.69 0.88 24.02
C ARG A 759 23.55 0.88 22.76
N PRO A 760 24.85 0.53 22.85
CA PRO A 760 25.78 0.61 21.73
C PRO A 760 25.29 -0.08 20.46
N GLU A 761 24.83 -1.33 20.54
CA GLU A 761 24.38 -2.07 19.34
C GLU A 761 23.16 -1.44 18.64
N ASN A 762 22.22 -0.86 19.40
CA ASN A 762 21.07 -0.17 18.82
C ASN A 762 21.48 1.13 18.13
N GLN A 763 22.51 1.81 18.66
CA GLN A 763 23.07 2.99 18.01
C GLN A 763 23.77 2.63 16.69
N GLU A 764 24.43 1.47 16.61
CA GLU A 764 25.02 1.00 15.35
C GLU A 764 23.96 0.71 14.28
N ILE A 765 22.81 0.14 14.66
CA ILE A 765 21.67 -0.06 13.74
C ILE A 765 21.09 1.30 13.33
N TYR A 766 20.84 2.19 14.29
CA TYR A 766 20.29 3.52 14.01
C TYR A 766 21.20 4.35 13.08
N LYS A 767 22.53 4.26 13.22
CA LYS A 767 23.46 4.94 12.29
C LYS A 767 23.21 4.57 10.83
N LYS A 768 22.88 3.30 10.54
CA LYS A 768 22.57 2.86 9.17
C LYS A 768 21.28 3.50 8.65
N TYR A 769 20.22 3.52 9.46
CA TYR A 769 18.98 4.22 9.12
C TYR A 769 19.16 5.73 9.00
N LYS A 770 20.03 6.32 9.82
CA LYS A 770 20.33 7.74 9.75
C LYS A 770 20.98 8.12 8.41
N VAL A 771 21.89 7.29 7.88
CA VAL A 771 22.47 7.52 6.55
C VAL A 771 21.37 7.52 5.48
N LEU A 772 20.47 6.52 5.48
CA LEU A 772 19.33 6.51 4.55
C LEU A 772 18.45 7.76 4.70
N ALA A 773 18.13 8.16 5.94
CA ALA A 773 17.34 9.33 6.23
C ALA A 773 17.99 10.63 5.70
N ASP A 774 19.31 10.77 5.87
CA ASP A 774 20.07 11.93 5.39
C ASP A 774 20.16 11.97 3.85
N GLU A 775 20.20 10.80 3.20
CA GLU A 775 20.28 10.65 1.74
C GLU A 775 18.93 10.71 1.01
N THR A 776 17.81 10.66 1.75
CA THR A 776 16.46 10.67 1.16
C THR A 776 16.03 12.10 0.80
N PRO A 777 15.93 12.45 -0.50
CA PRO A 777 15.60 13.81 -0.91
C PRO A 777 14.13 14.15 -0.62
N GLY A 778 13.87 15.40 -0.25
CA GLY A 778 12.51 15.92 -0.04
C GLY A 778 11.82 15.46 1.26
N ILE A 779 12.55 14.80 2.16
CA ILE A 779 12.00 14.26 3.42
C ILE A 779 12.86 14.69 4.62
N TYR A 780 12.19 15.18 5.67
CA TYR A 780 12.82 15.68 6.88
C TYR A 780 12.43 14.83 8.09
N PHE A 781 13.38 14.06 8.62
CA PHE A 781 13.20 13.21 9.80
C PHE A 781 13.39 14.01 11.09
N VAL A 782 12.38 14.02 11.96
CA VAL A 782 12.38 14.87 13.16
C VAL A 782 11.62 14.23 14.32
N GLY A 783 12.09 14.45 15.54
CA GLY A 783 11.42 14.00 16.75
C GLY A 783 11.97 12.68 17.31
N ARG A 784 11.39 12.27 18.44
CA ARG A 784 11.86 11.15 19.27
C ARG A 784 12.05 9.85 18.48
N LEU A 785 11.05 9.47 17.68
CA LEU A 785 11.01 8.20 16.98
C LEU A 785 11.87 8.26 15.71
N ALA A 786 11.66 9.28 14.87
CA ALA A 786 12.38 9.44 13.60
C ALA A 786 13.89 9.65 13.77
N THR A 787 14.33 10.16 14.94
CA THR A 787 15.76 10.33 15.24
C THR A 787 16.28 9.42 16.34
N TYR A 788 15.48 8.42 16.76
CA TYR A 788 15.81 7.40 17.76
C TYR A 788 16.52 7.96 19.01
N LYS A 789 16.00 9.09 19.53
CA LYS A 789 16.59 9.83 20.65
C LYS A 789 15.61 10.00 21.78
N TYR A 790 16.07 9.82 23.01
CA TYR A 790 15.22 9.96 24.19
C TYR A 790 15.00 11.43 24.59
N TYR A 791 14.20 12.15 23.80
CA TYR A 791 13.89 13.56 24.02
C TYR A 791 12.74 13.82 25.00
N ASN A 792 12.87 14.90 25.77
CA ASN A 792 11.79 15.58 26.48
C ASN A 792 10.95 16.44 25.51
N MET A 793 9.80 16.94 25.96
CA MET A 793 8.92 17.77 25.12
C MET A 793 9.61 19.03 24.61
N ASP A 794 10.33 19.74 25.48
CA ASP A 794 11.04 20.96 25.14
C ASP A 794 12.16 20.73 24.11
N GLN A 795 12.86 19.61 24.23
CA GLN A 795 13.88 19.18 23.28
C GLN A 795 13.28 18.84 21.91
N CYS A 796 12.10 18.21 21.86
CA CYS A 796 11.37 17.98 20.61
C CYS A 796 10.97 19.30 19.95
N VAL A 797 10.52 20.29 20.73
CA VAL A 797 10.15 21.62 20.22
C VAL A 797 11.39 22.36 19.70
N ALA A 798 12.49 22.38 20.47
CA ALA A 798 13.74 23.00 20.06
C ALA A 798 14.30 22.36 18.78
N GLN A 799 14.27 21.03 18.68
CA GLN A 799 14.69 20.31 17.48
C GLN A 799 13.81 20.69 16.28
N ALA A 800 12.49 20.71 16.45
CA ALA A 800 11.55 21.06 15.40
C ALA A 800 11.74 22.50 14.90
N LEU A 801 11.95 23.47 15.81
CA LEU A 801 12.29 24.85 15.44
C LEU A 801 13.62 24.94 14.67
N SER A 802 14.62 24.14 15.05
CA SER A 802 15.91 24.08 14.36
C SER A 802 15.78 23.47 12.96
N VAL A 803 15.06 22.36 12.81
CA VAL A 803 14.80 21.71 11.51
C VAL A 803 13.99 22.63 10.60
N TYR A 804 12.96 23.30 11.13
CA TYR A 804 12.21 24.30 10.38
C TYR A 804 13.11 25.42 9.83
N LYS A 805 14.05 25.94 10.63
CA LYS A 805 15.02 26.95 10.16
C LYS A 805 15.87 26.40 8.98
N GLN A 806 16.19 25.10 8.96
CA GLN A 806 16.89 24.48 7.84
C GLN A 806 16.01 24.31 6.60
N ILE A 807 14.74 23.96 6.77
CA ILE A 807 13.76 23.88 5.67
C ILE A 807 13.59 25.26 5.04
N ALA A 808 13.39 26.30 5.86
CA ALA A 808 13.16 27.67 5.40
C ALA A 808 14.36 28.31 4.66
N VAL A 809 15.59 27.83 4.88
CA VAL A 809 16.78 28.29 4.13
C VAL A 809 16.90 27.61 2.75
N LYS A 810 16.31 26.40 2.60
CA LYS A 810 16.34 25.64 1.35
C LYS A 810 15.18 25.98 0.41
N ALA A 811 14.05 26.41 0.96
CA ALA A 811 12.84 26.82 0.24
C ALA A 811 12.93 28.27 -0.24
#